data_AF-A0A2U1QBD2-F1
#
_entry.id   AF-A0A2U1QBD2-F1
#
_cell.length_a   1.000
_cell.length_b   1.000
_cell.length_c   1.000
_cell.angle_alpha   90.00
_cell.angle_beta   90.00
_cell.angle_gamma   90.00
#
_symmetry.space_group_name_H-M   'P 1'
#
loop_
_entity.id
_entity.type
_entity.pdbx_description
1 polymer ?
#
loop_
_entity_poly.entity_id
_entity_poly.type
_entity_poly.pdbx_seq_one_letter_code
_entity_poly.pdbx_strand_id
1 'polypeptide(L)'
;MIVSLPVPYVSSSSYLCLLLVLALLRYCICDQNFDDVLCMDRERQALLEFKRGLIDEAGRLASWAGVENDCCKWVGIDCDNVTGHVHRVDLRALKGHCVRSDYERYKDFDDAQKQMLKGNFSSSLMQLKQLKYLDASCNDFGRIQVPKFIASLGNLRYVNISRSNFIGIIPPQFGNLSELHVLSLGSFRNSYEMTSMMDMQWLSSLHKLHHLDLSGVSLSQASDWLKVINTLPSLVELHLSNTQLHDIHPYVSSSNLTSLSLLDLSQNDFSQSFMPQWIYSITSLVSLDLSSCTFYGTIPNSIHSFRNLTNLESLHVLGNTFMNSSLVLQGLSSCKLISLDISFCDISSSVLDALHNLTSLHIVDLSLNELSEPLPKSLGNLCNLRKIDLSLNQFYGISLTNHLEYFFKCGSPSLESLSLTSTGIFGHLPSQIGKLIHLVHLLLSKNNIIGTIPGSIGRLSFLRTLSLSQNNITGPIPFSIGQLLNLQVLDLSYNTLNGSLPYSIGRLSSLQVLKLSHNRLNGNLPNSLGQLLKLKTLGFSYNLMTGVVTEAHFAKLVNLYYLNGKGNSLILRPQHANWIPPFQLEYLYLNSWVLGPEFPLWLQSQRELLYLDVSNTSISSPIHKSFWRSFPNLAYLDMSKNVIQGSFSSFPPSLGVLNLNSNKFTGRLPSNSGRQLAYIDVSNNSFEGSLHQFLCSYDGILPIVLNLGNNHLSGVIPHCWENWKDLQFLNLENNNLSGGIPVTLGSITELHSLHMHGNKLSGRLPASLMNLTNLEILQLGRNELVGNIPEWLGTHLPSLRILNLRFNNFHGNIPHELCNLTHIQILDLAHNKLSGNIPTCVNNFNVLSGKESISNVQYSFPFSYYPAGYSYSSGSGGSTISAFASASSGPAGSTISAFSSDSLVLKGREDTYGAILGLVTLLDLSSNYLVGHIPTEHTTLSELQSLNFSRNQLTGGIPDKIGDMKSLVSLDVSMNKLYGQLPMSLSNLNFLSSFNVSYNNLTGRVPSSTQLQSFNESSFIGNGLCGAPVTDTCVPVEVPDSEVQIEEDGPDWGLIISIMAGFVFGFWIILVPLIVCRSWRIKYFHFMSELAYMVYDFMHMYCFNKFSK
;
A
#
# COMPACT_ATOMS: atom_id res chain seq x y z
N MET A 1 -37.96 60.28 16.33
CA MET A 1 -39.35 60.59 16.68
C MET A 1 -40.23 60.20 15.49
N ILE A 2 -41.28 59.39 15.72
CA ILE A 2 -42.63 59.37 15.07
C ILE A 2 -42.63 59.44 13.52
N VAL A 3 -43.20 58.53 12.73
CA VAL A 3 -44.61 58.11 12.63
C VAL A 3 -44.69 56.82 11.79
N SER A 4 -45.49 55.88 12.25
CA SER A 4 -46.00 54.69 11.57
C SER A 4 -47.37 54.98 10.93
N LEU A 5 -47.59 54.57 9.68
CA LEU A 5 -48.92 54.36 9.06
C LEU A 5 -48.88 53.11 8.14
N PRO A 6 -50.04 52.46 7.88
CA PRO A 6 -50.13 51.02 7.67
C PRO A 6 -50.49 50.59 6.24
N VAL A 7 -50.22 49.30 5.95
CA VAL A 7 -50.62 48.56 4.75
C VAL A 7 -51.98 47.89 5.01
N PRO A 8 -52.97 47.95 4.08
CA PRO A 8 -54.24 47.27 4.26
C PRO A 8 -54.20 45.81 3.76
N TYR A 9 -54.96 45.00 4.49
CA TYR A 9 -55.35 43.62 4.20
C TYR A 9 -56.05 43.47 2.84
N VAL A 10 -55.75 42.39 2.12
CA VAL A 10 -56.61 41.83 1.07
C VAL A 10 -56.95 40.39 1.43
N SER A 11 -58.23 40.08 1.33
CA SER A 11 -58.93 38.91 1.87
C SER A 11 -58.63 37.59 1.14
N SER A 12 -58.74 36.52 1.93
CA SER A 12 -58.63 35.08 1.64
C SER A 12 -59.66 34.48 0.67
N SER A 13 -60.26 35.29 -0.20
CA SER A 13 -61.30 34.89 -1.17
C SER A 13 -60.79 34.68 -2.60
N SER A 14 -59.52 35.01 -2.89
CA SER A 14 -58.91 34.92 -4.22
C SER A 14 -58.28 33.56 -4.55
N TYR A 15 -57.84 32.79 -3.55
CA TYR A 15 -57.18 31.49 -3.76
C TYR A 15 -58.15 30.35 -4.09
N LEU A 16 -59.39 30.41 -3.59
CA LEU A 16 -60.39 29.37 -3.85
C LEU A 16 -60.93 29.43 -5.30
N CYS A 17 -61.02 30.64 -5.86
CA CYS A 17 -61.46 30.85 -7.24
C CYS A 17 -60.37 30.41 -8.24
N LEU A 18 -59.09 30.62 -7.92
CA LEU A 18 -57.96 30.18 -8.75
C LEU A 18 -57.85 28.63 -8.78
N LEU A 19 -58.10 27.96 -7.66
CA LEU A 19 -58.09 26.50 -7.57
C LEU A 19 -59.28 25.86 -8.30
N LEU A 20 -60.47 26.49 -8.30
CA LEU A 20 -61.63 26.01 -9.06
C LEU A 20 -61.47 26.22 -10.59
N VAL A 21 -60.85 27.33 -11.00
CA VAL A 21 -60.58 27.62 -12.42
C VAL A 21 -59.50 26.68 -12.97
N LEU A 22 -58.47 26.33 -12.18
CA LEU A 22 -57.46 25.34 -12.58
C LEU A 22 -58.00 23.90 -12.61
N ALA A 23 -59.01 23.58 -11.79
CA ALA A 23 -59.68 22.28 -11.82
C ALA A 23 -60.65 22.14 -13.01
N LEU A 24 -61.29 23.23 -13.44
CA LEU A 24 -62.23 23.24 -14.58
C LEU A 24 -61.53 23.42 -15.94
N LEU A 25 -60.34 24.02 -15.98
CA LEU A 25 -59.49 24.07 -17.18
C LEU A 25 -58.86 22.72 -17.57
N ARG A 26 -58.94 21.70 -16.69
CA ARG A 26 -58.55 20.32 -17.04
C ARG A 26 -59.60 19.55 -17.84
N TYR A 27 -60.80 20.10 -18.04
CA TYR A 27 -61.94 19.33 -18.58
C TYR A 27 -62.54 19.84 -19.89
N CYS A 28 -61.93 20.82 -20.57
CA CYS A 28 -62.36 21.21 -21.92
C CYS A 28 -61.14 21.59 -22.78
N ILE A 29 -61.10 21.02 -24.00
CA ILE A 29 -60.06 21.07 -25.06
C ILE A 29 -59.01 19.94 -24.88
N CYS A 30 -58.96 18.83 -25.61
CA CYS A 30 -59.63 18.33 -26.82
C CYS A 30 -59.82 16.80 -26.67
N ASP A 31 -61.04 16.29 -26.86
CA ASP A 31 -61.24 14.93 -27.33
C ASP A 31 -61.45 15.02 -28.84
N GLN A 32 -60.33 15.13 -29.56
CA GLN A 32 -60.27 14.65 -30.93
C GLN A 32 -59.65 13.26 -30.80
N ASN A 33 -60.36 12.24 -31.28
CA ASN A 33 -59.74 10.97 -31.66
C ASN A 33 -58.56 11.31 -32.58
N PHE A 34 -57.35 11.43 -32.03
CA PHE A 34 -56.15 11.19 -32.78
C PHE A 34 -56.12 9.67 -32.92
N ASP A 35 -56.28 9.15 -34.13
CA ASP A 35 -55.69 7.87 -34.47
C ASP A 35 -54.27 7.87 -33.88
N ASP A 36 -53.90 6.84 -33.10
CA ASP A 36 -52.55 6.69 -32.55
C ASP A 36 -51.55 7.00 -33.68
N VAL A 37 -50.89 8.16 -33.64
CA VAL A 37 -49.97 8.56 -34.70
C VAL A 37 -48.74 7.69 -34.54
N LEU A 38 -48.74 6.56 -35.26
CA LEU A 38 -47.70 5.54 -35.19
C LEU A 38 -46.38 6.09 -35.76
N CYS A 39 -45.27 5.59 -35.21
CA CYS A 39 -43.95 5.80 -35.77
C CYS A 39 -43.90 5.53 -37.28
N MET A 40 -43.27 6.43 -38.02
CA MET A 40 -43.03 6.27 -39.45
C MET A 40 -42.25 4.98 -39.73
N ASP A 41 -42.82 4.08 -40.54
CA ASP A 41 -42.23 2.75 -40.82
C ASP A 41 -40.78 2.82 -41.34
N ARG A 42 -40.46 3.83 -42.15
CA ARG A 42 -39.10 4.05 -42.66
C ARG A 42 -38.10 4.36 -41.54
N GLU A 43 -38.51 5.15 -40.56
CA GLU A 43 -37.68 5.54 -39.41
C GLU A 43 -37.53 4.38 -38.43
N ARG A 44 -38.62 3.64 -38.21
CA ARG A 44 -38.60 2.36 -37.48
C ARG A 44 -37.60 1.37 -38.09
N GLN A 45 -37.62 1.17 -39.40
CA GLN A 45 -36.66 0.28 -40.08
C GLN A 45 -35.22 0.77 -39.95
N ALA A 46 -34.99 2.08 -40.04
CA ALA A 46 -33.67 2.67 -39.84
C ALA A 46 -33.13 2.43 -38.41
N LEU A 47 -33.98 2.56 -37.38
CA LEU A 47 -33.61 2.27 -35.99
C LEU A 47 -33.32 0.77 -35.76
N LEU A 48 -34.08 -0.13 -36.41
CA LEU A 48 -33.80 -1.56 -36.34
C LEU A 48 -32.48 -1.92 -37.03
N GLU A 49 -32.17 -1.29 -38.17
CA GLU A 49 -30.89 -1.46 -38.85
C GLU A 49 -29.73 -0.89 -38.03
N PHE A 50 -29.95 0.25 -37.36
CA PHE A 50 -28.99 0.80 -36.40
C PHE A 50 -28.73 -0.20 -35.25
N LYS A 51 -29.78 -0.75 -34.64
CA LYS A 51 -29.67 -1.78 -33.59
C LYS A 51 -28.90 -3.02 -34.04
N ARG A 52 -29.08 -3.50 -35.28
CA ARG A 52 -28.35 -4.67 -35.81
C ARG A 52 -26.83 -4.47 -35.83
N GLY A 53 -26.37 -3.22 -35.94
CA GLY A 53 -24.95 -2.88 -35.90
C GLY A 53 -24.36 -2.84 -34.48
N LEU A 54 -25.20 -2.87 -33.44
CA LEU A 54 -24.77 -2.70 -32.06
C LEU A 54 -24.67 -4.03 -31.31
N ILE A 55 -23.77 -4.05 -30.33
CA ILE A 55 -23.63 -5.10 -29.33
C ILE A 55 -24.21 -4.54 -28.02
N ASP A 56 -25.28 -5.17 -27.53
CA ASP A 56 -26.04 -4.76 -26.35
C ASP A 56 -26.05 -5.89 -25.32
N GLU A 57 -24.96 -6.01 -24.54
CA GLU A 57 -24.76 -7.09 -23.57
C GLU A 57 -25.77 -7.04 -22.41
N ALA A 58 -26.25 -5.84 -22.05
CA ALA A 58 -27.21 -5.62 -20.97
C ALA A 58 -28.69 -5.62 -21.41
N GLY A 59 -28.97 -5.73 -22.71
CA GLY A 59 -30.34 -5.71 -23.24
C GLY A 59 -31.05 -4.35 -23.10
N ARG A 60 -30.31 -3.23 -23.12
CA ARG A 60 -30.87 -1.86 -23.03
C ARG A 60 -31.83 -1.53 -24.18
N LEU A 61 -31.60 -2.10 -25.34
CA LEU A 61 -32.40 -1.94 -26.55
C LEU A 61 -33.42 -3.09 -26.70
N ALA A 62 -33.72 -3.84 -25.64
CA ALA A 62 -34.67 -4.97 -25.70
C ALA A 62 -36.06 -4.55 -26.21
N SER A 63 -36.52 -3.34 -25.87
CA SER A 63 -37.80 -2.77 -26.35
C SER A 63 -37.84 -2.54 -27.87
N TRP A 64 -36.69 -2.44 -28.53
CA TRP A 64 -36.58 -2.24 -29.98
C TRP A 64 -36.80 -3.58 -30.73
N ALA A 65 -37.87 -4.32 -30.41
CA ALA A 65 -38.27 -5.58 -31.04
C ALA A 65 -39.69 -6.00 -30.60
N GLY A 66 -40.45 -6.68 -31.47
CA GLY A 66 -41.69 -7.39 -31.11
C GLY A 66 -43.00 -6.76 -31.61
N VAL A 67 -44.13 -7.20 -31.04
CA VAL A 67 -45.54 -6.97 -31.46
C VAL A 67 -45.95 -5.48 -31.46
N GLU A 68 -45.19 -4.62 -30.78
CA GLU A 68 -45.37 -3.17 -30.81
C GLU A 68 -44.77 -2.58 -32.09
N ASN A 69 -45.64 -2.32 -33.08
CA ASN A 69 -45.26 -1.68 -34.35
C ASN A 69 -44.84 -0.21 -34.21
N ASP A 70 -44.96 0.38 -33.02
CA ASP A 70 -44.73 1.80 -32.78
C ASP A 70 -43.37 2.05 -32.12
N CYS A 71 -42.40 2.53 -32.91
CA CYS A 71 -41.06 2.84 -32.39
C CYS A 71 -41.05 4.00 -31.38
N CYS A 72 -42.11 4.82 -31.33
CA CYS A 72 -42.24 5.93 -30.39
C CYS A 72 -42.44 5.49 -28.94
N LYS A 73 -42.68 4.18 -28.72
CA LYS A 73 -42.76 3.57 -27.38
C LYS A 73 -41.43 2.93 -26.95
N TRP A 74 -40.42 2.92 -27.81
CA TRP A 74 -39.13 2.31 -27.52
C TRP A 74 -38.34 3.14 -26.53
N VAL A 75 -37.64 2.45 -25.62
CA VAL A 75 -36.79 3.12 -24.63
C VAL A 75 -35.71 3.92 -25.36
N GLY A 76 -35.62 5.21 -25.05
CA GLY A 76 -34.66 6.12 -25.64
C GLY A 76 -35.10 6.74 -26.97
N ILE A 77 -36.33 6.50 -27.44
CA ILE A 77 -36.88 7.12 -28.65
C ILE A 77 -38.08 7.99 -28.26
N ASP A 78 -38.05 9.27 -28.64
CA ASP A 78 -39.24 10.12 -28.60
C ASP A 78 -39.60 10.61 -30.01
N CYS A 79 -40.90 10.70 -30.28
CA CYS A 79 -41.47 11.16 -31.53
C CYS A 79 -42.27 12.45 -31.36
N ASP A 80 -42.47 13.15 -32.48
CA ASP A 80 -43.40 14.25 -32.56
C ASP A 80 -44.86 13.76 -32.48
N ASN A 81 -45.59 14.23 -31.48
CA ASN A 81 -46.96 13.79 -31.17
C ASN A 81 -48.01 14.14 -32.24
N VAL A 82 -47.65 14.91 -33.28
CA VAL A 82 -48.55 15.29 -34.37
C VAL A 82 -48.20 14.53 -35.65
N THR A 83 -46.92 14.28 -35.90
CA THR A 83 -46.44 13.74 -37.18
C THR A 83 -45.89 12.31 -37.12
N GLY A 84 -45.65 11.77 -35.92
CA GLY A 84 -45.10 10.41 -35.73
C GLY A 84 -43.62 10.26 -36.11
N HIS A 85 -42.94 11.36 -36.43
CA HIS A 85 -41.52 11.36 -36.75
C HIS A 85 -40.65 11.33 -35.48
N VAL A 86 -39.58 10.53 -35.50
CA VAL A 86 -38.57 10.45 -34.45
C VAL A 86 -37.79 11.76 -34.39
N HIS A 87 -37.85 12.45 -33.25
CA HIS A 87 -37.12 13.70 -33.03
C HIS A 87 -36.03 13.59 -31.96
N ARG A 88 -35.97 12.49 -31.19
CA ARG A 88 -35.00 12.26 -30.11
C ARG A 88 -34.57 10.81 -30.06
N VAL A 89 -33.25 10.61 -30.00
CA VAL A 89 -32.57 9.34 -29.78
C VAL A 89 -31.62 9.51 -28.60
N ASP A 90 -31.88 8.80 -27.50
CA ASP A 90 -31.16 8.85 -26.23
C ASP A 90 -30.64 7.45 -25.87
N LEU A 91 -29.34 7.27 -26.09
CA LEU A 91 -28.59 6.02 -25.94
C LEU A 91 -27.53 6.13 -24.84
N ARG A 92 -27.62 7.11 -23.95
CA ARG A 92 -26.66 7.29 -22.87
C ARG A 92 -26.61 6.07 -21.94
N ALA A 93 -25.42 5.47 -21.74
CA ALA A 93 -25.29 4.26 -20.92
C ALA A 93 -25.44 4.51 -19.43
N LEU A 94 -24.58 5.36 -18.89
CA LEU A 94 -24.46 5.59 -17.46
C LEU A 94 -25.08 6.94 -17.12
N LYS A 95 -26.29 6.91 -16.54
CA LYS A 95 -26.94 8.12 -16.02
C LYS A 95 -26.08 8.65 -14.86
N GLY A 96 -25.42 9.79 -15.07
CA GLY A 96 -24.63 10.51 -14.06
C GLY A 96 -23.12 10.23 -14.02
N HIS A 97 -22.64 8.99 -14.26
CA HIS A 97 -21.25 8.61 -13.92
C HIS A 97 -20.57 7.81 -15.04
N CYS A 98 -19.61 8.40 -15.74
CA CYS A 98 -18.97 7.77 -16.92
C CYS A 98 -17.49 7.39 -16.71
N VAL A 99 -17.01 7.40 -15.45
CA VAL A 99 -15.61 7.11 -15.09
C VAL A 99 -15.55 5.96 -14.08
N ARG A 100 -14.47 5.18 -14.12
CA ARG A 100 -14.21 4.10 -13.15
C ARG A 100 -14.06 4.61 -11.71
N SER A 101 -13.50 5.81 -11.53
CA SER A 101 -13.31 6.44 -10.21
C SER A 101 -14.60 6.53 -9.40
N ASP A 102 -15.76 6.48 -10.08
CA ASP A 102 -17.08 6.60 -9.48
C ASP A 102 -17.55 5.26 -8.86
N TYR A 103 -16.82 4.16 -9.05
CA TYR A 103 -17.18 2.81 -8.59
C TYR A 103 -16.20 2.30 -7.53
N GLU A 104 -16.72 1.91 -6.37
CA GLU A 104 -15.93 1.38 -5.25
C GLU A 104 -15.45 -0.06 -5.48
N ARG A 105 -16.23 -0.88 -6.20
CA ARG A 105 -15.90 -2.29 -6.51
C ARG A 105 -15.55 -2.47 -7.97
N TYR A 106 -14.61 -3.38 -8.23
CA TYR A 106 -14.28 -3.80 -9.60
C TYR A 106 -15.50 -4.39 -10.32
N LYS A 107 -16.28 -5.20 -9.60
CA LYS A 107 -17.50 -5.83 -10.14
C LYS A 107 -18.59 -4.81 -10.48
N ASP A 108 -18.75 -3.76 -9.68
CA ASP A 108 -19.74 -2.71 -9.98
C ASP A 108 -19.36 -1.94 -11.25
N PHE A 109 -18.05 -1.70 -11.45
CA PHE A 109 -17.57 -1.12 -12.69
C PHE A 109 -17.70 -2.08 -13.87
N ASP A 110 -17.36 -3.37 -13.70
CA ASP A 110 -17.51 -4.40 -14.75
C ASP A 110 -18.99 -4.57 -15.16
N ASP A 111 -19.89 -4.62 -14.20
CA ASP A 111 -21.33 -4.66 -14.44
C ASP A 111 -21.85 -3.37 -15.09
N ALA A 112 -21.28 -2.21 -14.73
CA ALA A 112 -21.55 -0.96 -15.43
C ALA A 112 -20.98 -0.94 -16.85
N GLN A 113 -19.84 -1.57 -17.12
CA GLN A 113 -19.28 -1.68 -18.47
C GLN A 113 -20.17 -2.53 -19.39
N LYS A 114 -20.87 -3.54 -18.86
CA LYS A 114 -21.86 -4.31 -19.63
C LYS A 114 -23.04 -3.45 -20.12
N GLN A 115 -23.29 -2.30 -19.49
CA GLN A 115 -24.32 -1.35 -19.94
C GLN A 115 -23.89 -0.50 -21.14
N MET A 116 -22.59 -0.48 -21.50
CA MET A 116 -22.09 0.31 -22.62
C MET A 116 -22.44 -0.39 -23.94
N LEU A 117 -23.12 0.32 -24.86
CA LEU A 117 -23.33 -0.17 -26.21
C LEU A 117 -22.00 -0.19 -26.95
N LYS A 118 -21.73 -1.30 -27.64
CA LYS A 118 -20.53 -1.48 -28.47
C LYS A 118 -20.92 -1.72 -29.92
N GLY A 119 -19.93 -1.90 -30.79
CA GLY A 119 -20.13 -2.23 -32.20
C GLY A 119 -20.17 -1.01 -33.11
N ASN A 120 -20.86 -1.15 -34.24
CA ASN A 120 -20.82 -0.21 -35.35
C ASN A 120 -21.86 0.91 -35.20
N PHE A 121 -21.39 2.17 -35.13
CA PHE A 121 -22.25 3.35 -35.17
C PHE A 121 -22.74 3.62 -36.60
N SER A 122 -23.81 2.93 -37.00
CA SER A 122 -24.31 2.86 -38.39
C SER A 122 -24.89 4.17 -38.93
N SER A 123 -24.70 4.42 -40.23
CA SER A 123 -25.23 5.58 -40.95
C SER A 123 -26.73 5.50 -41.28
N SER A 124 -27.40 4.40 -40.93
CA SER A 124 -28.86 4.22 -41.04
C SER A 124 -29.66 5.36 -40.37
N LEU A 125 -29.13 5.97 -39.30
CA LEU A 125 -29.72 7.15 -38.65
C LEU A 125 -29.93 8.35 -39.59
N MET A 126 -29.24 8.42 -40.73
CA MET A 126 -29.49 9.46 -41.75
C MET A 126 -30.92 9.48 -42.29
N GLN A 127 -31.70 8.41 -42.09
CA GLN A 127 -33.11 8.35 -42.47
C GLN A 127 -34.02 9.17 -41.54
N LEU A 128 -33.58 9.47 -40.31
CA LEU A 128 -34.32 10.26 -39.32
C LEU A 128 -34.20 11.77 -39.61
N LYS A 129 -34.84 12.24 -40.68
CA LYS A 129 -34.66 13.62 -41.18
C LYS A 129 -35.15 14.71 -40.22
N GLN A 130 -36.04 14.38 -39.29
CA GLN A 130 -36.55 15.32 -38.30
C GLN A 130 -35.84 15.25 -36.94
N LEU A 131 -34.74 14.48 -36.85
CA LEU A 131 -34.02 14.30 -35.59
C LEU A 131 -33.46 15.63 -35.07
N LYS A 132 -33.81 15.97 -33.83
CA LYS A 132 -33.38 17.18 -33.11
C LYS A 132 -32.41 16.86 -31.97
N TYR A 133 -32.48 15.66 -31.39
CA TYR A 133 -31.68 15.27 -30.23
C TYR A 133 -31.01 13.92 -30.45
N LEU A 134 -29.69 13.88 -30.28
CA LEU A 134 -28.89 12.65 -30.32
C LEU A 134 -27.94 12.62 -29.12
N ASP A 135 -28.18 11.71 -28.17
CA ASP A 135 -27.23 11.38 -27.10
C ASP A 135 -26.76 9.94 -27.27
N ALA A 136 -25.47 9.74 -27.49
CA ALA A 136 -24.82 8.44 -27.49
C ALA A 136 -23.62 8.41 -26.53
N SER A 137 -23.62 9.27 -25.52
CA SER A 137 -22.53 9.42 -24.56
C SER A 137 -22.33 8.22 -23.64
N CYS A 138 -21.10 8.07 -23.15
CA CYS A 138 -20.70 7.06 -22.17
C CYS A 138 -20.86 5.59 -22.66
N ASN A 139 -20.74 5.36 -23.96
CA ASN A 139 -20.72 4.02 -24.57
C ASN A 139 -19.28 3.59 -24.94
N ASP A 140 -19.11 2.52 -25.72
CA ASP A 140 -17.79 2.09 -26.21
C ASP A 140 -17.87 1.63 -27.67
N PHE A 141 -17.79 2.56 -28.61
CA PHE A 141 -17.86 2.27 -30.05
C PHE A 141 -16.51 1.84 -30.65
N GLY A 142 -15.57 1.36 -29.83
CA GLY A 142 -14.41 0.59 -30.32
C GLY A 142 -13.36 1.40 -31.08
N ARG A 143 -13.10 2.65 -30.68
CA ARG A 143 -12.02 3.49 -31.27
C ARG A 143 -12.22 3.74 -32.77
N ILE A 144 -13.46 3.93 -33.19
CA ILE A 144 -13.77 4.41 -34.56
C ILE A 144 -13.68 5.94 -34.63
N GLN A 145 -13.54 6.47 -35.85
CA GLN A 145 -13.60 7.92 -36.06
C GLN A 145 -15.03 8.44 -35.86
N VAL A 146 -15.15 9.67 -35.34
CA VAL A 146 -16.45 10.37 -35.25
C VAL A 146 -17.16 10.37 -36.61
N PRO A 147 -18.37 9.78 -36.72
CA PRO A 147 -19.01 9.59 -38.01
C PRO A 147 -19.44 10.90 -38.67
N LYS A 148 -18.91 11.17 -39.88
CA LYS A 148 -19.19 12.39 -40.66
C LYS A 148 -20.67 12.54 -41.02
N PHE A 149 -21.43 11.45 -41.07
CA PHE A 149 -22.84 11.50 -41.48
C PHE A 149 -23.73 12.24 -40.48
N ILE A 150 -23.33 12.38 -39.20
CA ILE A 150 -24.10 13.10 -38.18
C ILE A 150 -24.34 14.55 -38.65
N ALA A 151 -23.35 15.15 -39.32
CA ALA A 151 -23.45 16.49 -39.91
C ALA A 151 -24.48 16.63 -41.05
N SER A 152 -25.02 15.52 -41.58
CA SER A 152 -26.08 15.56 -42.60
C SER A 152 -27.50 15.72 -42.02
N LEU A 153 -27.64 15.62 -40.69
CA LEU A 153 -28.89 15.75 -39.96
C LEU A 153 -29.12 17.22 -39.56
N GLY A 154 -29.44 18.07 -40.54
CA GLY A 154 -29.48 19.53 -40.37
C GLY A 154 -30.49 20.09 -39.34
N ASN A 155 -31.41 19.26 -38.82
CA ASN A 155 -32.37 19.65 -37.79
C ASN A 155 -31.87 19.44 -36.34
N LEU A 156 -30.66 18.90 -36.17
CA LEU A 156 -30.09 18.64 -34.86
C LEU A 156 -29.91 19.93 -34.06
N ARG A 157 -30.37 19.88 -32.80
CA ARG A 157 -30.25 20.91 -31.79
C ARG A 157 -29.37 20.47 -30.62
N TYR A 158 -29.30 19.17 -30.35
CA TYR A 158 -28.51 18.58 -29.28
C TYR A 158 -27.72 17.38 -29.82
N VAL A 159 -26.40 17.41 -29.66
CA VAL A 159 -25.51 16.29 -29.95
C VAL A 159 -24.57 16.07 -28.78
N ASN A 160 -24.64 14.87 -28.19
CA ASN A 160 -23.70 14.43 -27.17
C ASN A 160 -23.16 13.03 -27.53
N ILE A 161 -21.89 12.97 -27.91
CA ILE A 161 -21.18 11.70 -28.18
C ILE A 161 -19.94 11.55 -27.28
N SER A 162 -19.91 12.34 -26.20
CA SER A 162 -18.79 12.38 -25.26
C SER A 162 -18.55 11.04 -24.57
N ARG A 163 -17.30 10.76 -24.22
CA ARG A 163 -16.87 9.56 -23.48
C ARG A 163 -17.33 8.23 -24.11
N SER A 164 -17.46 8.19 -25.43
CA SER A 164 -17.92 6.99 -26.18
C SER A 164 -16.82 6.27 -26.97
N ASN A 165 -15.56 6.51 -26.59
CA ASN A 165 -14.37 5.89 -27.17
C ASN A 165 -14.22 6.11 -28.69
N PHE A 166 -14.58 7.31 -29.18
CA PHE A 166 -14.22 7.78 -30.53
C PHE A 166 -12.77 8.29 -30.54
N ILE A 167 -12.06 8.15 -31.66
CA ILE A 167 -10.70 8.67 -31.87
C ILE A 167 -10.57 9.44 -33.20
N GLY A 168 -9.39 9.98 -33.49
CA GLY A 168 -9.09 10.62 -34.79
C GLY A 168 -9.62 12.04 -34.90
N ILE A 169 -9.76 12.54 -36.13
CA ILE A 169 -10.06 13.97 -36.38
C ILE A 169 -11.57 14.22 -36.31
N ILE A 170 -11.99 15.26 -35.57
CA ILE A 170 -13.39 15.72 -35.58
C ILE A 170 -13.73 16.28 -36.97
N PRO A 171 -14.81 15.78 -37.62
CA PRO A 171 -15.18 16.25 -38.95
C PRO A 171 -15.61 17.74 -38.97
N PRO A 172 -14.98 18.62 -39.77
CA PRO A 172 -15.41 20.02 -39.89
C PRO A 172 -16.84 20.19 -40.43
N GLN A 173 -17.40 19.15 -41.06
CA GLN A 173 -18.78 19.14 -41.55
C GLN A 173 -19.81 19.40 -40.44
N PHE A 174 -19.48 19.20 -39.16
CA PHE A 174 -20.35 19.58 -38.05
C PHE A 174 -20.77 21.06 -38.08
N GLY A 175 -20.00 21.94 -38.73
CA GLY A 175 -20.41 23.33 -38.99
C GLY A 175 -21.68 23.47 -39.84
N ASN A 176 -22.10 22.43 -40.57
CA ASN A 176 -23.36 22.47 -41.32
C ASN A 176 -24.61 22.43 -40.43
N LEU A 177 -24.47 22.16 -39.13
CA LEU A 177 -25.57 22.05 -38.18
C LEU A 177 -25.95 23.43 -37.59
N SER A 178 -26.34 24.39 -38.41
CA SER A 178 -26.60 25.78 -37.99
C SER A 178 -27.71 25.95 -36.93
N GLU A 179 -28.57 24.95 -36.73
CA GLU A 179 -29.61 24.90 -35.70
C GLU A 179 -29.12 24.33 -34.35
N LEU A 180 -27.84 24.00 -34.22
CA LEU A 180 -27.28 23.34 -33.05
C LEU A 180 -27.19 24.29 -31.85
N HIS A 181 -27.63 23.79 -30.69
CA HIS A 181 -27.68 24.51 -29.42
C HIS A 181 -26.70 23.91 -28.40
N VAL A 182 -26.55 22.58 -28.39
CA VAL A 182 -25.65 21.84 -27.50
C VAL A 182 -24.76 20.91 -28.32
N LEU A 183 -23.44 21.01 -28.12
CA LEU A 183 -22.44 20.14 -28.73
C LEU A 183 -21.46 19.64 -27.67
N SER A 184 -21.45 18.34 -27.42
CA SER A 184 -20.51 17.70 -26.48
C SER A 184 -19.77 16.54 -27.17
N LEU A 185 -18.48 16.73 -27.39
CA LEU A 185 -17.58 15.80 -28.08
C LEU A 185 -16.47 15.24 -27.17
N GLY A 186 -16.34 15.76 -25.94
CA GLY A 186 -15.23 15.48 -25.04
C GLY A 186 -15.00 14.01 -24.65
N SER A 187 -13.77 13.61 -24.38
CA SER A 187 -13.40 12.26 -23.94
C SER A 187 -12.34 12.29 -22.84
N PHE A 188 -12.70 11.81 -21.65
CA PHE A 188 -11.77 11.62 -20.54
C PHE A 188 -11.36 10.14 -20.47
N ARG A 189 -10.40 9.71 -21.31
CA ARG A 189 -9.71 8.42 -21.11
C ARG A 189 -8.24 8.48 -21.51
N ASN A 190 -7.41 7.88 -20.64
CA ASN A 190 -5.95 7.77 -20.67
C ASN A 190 -5.39 6.89 -21.81
N SER A 191 -5.86 7.00 -23.04
CA SER A 191 -5.27 6.28 -24.18
C SER A 191 -4.38 7.19 -25.02
N TYR A 192 -3.22 6.69 -25.43
CA TYR A 192 -2.20 7.36 -26.26
C TYR A 192 -2.70 7.91 -27.62
N GLU A 193 -3.96 7.68 -27.99
CA GLU A 193 -4.57 8.26 -29.20
C GLU A 193 -5.82 9.06 -28.80
N MET A 194 -5.68 10.39 -28.80
CA MET A 194 -6.78 11.34 -28.53
C MET A 194 -7.53 11.71 -29.81
N THR A 195 -8.81 12.03 -29.66
CA THR A 195 -9.55 12.77 -30.69
C THR A 195 -8.91 14.14 -30.84
N SER A 196 -8.64 14.57 -32.06
CA SER A 196 -7.97 15.83 -32.34
C SER A 196 -8.80 16.74 -33.24
N MET A 197 -8.54 18.03 -33.13
CA MET A 197 -9.17 19.07 -33.95
C MET A 197 -8.06 19.84 -34.64
N MET A 198 -8.00 19.74 -35.98
CA MET A 198 -7.00 20.47 -36.77
C MET A 198 -7.39 21.91 -37.05
N ASP A 199 -8.69 22.21 -37.08
CA ASP A 199 -9.25 23.52 -37.39
C ASP A 199 -10.56 23.72 -36.62
N MET A 200 -10.69 24.86 -35.94
CA MET A 200 -11.89 25.26 -35.19
C MET A 200 -12.80 26.20 -35.99
N GLN A 201 -12.37 26.74 -37.13
CA GLN A 201 -13.09 27.78 -37.87
C GLN A 201 -14.53 27.43 -38.21
N TRP A 202 -14.83 26.15 -38.45
CA TRP A 202 -16.19 25.68 -38.72
C TRP A 202 -17.17 25.94 -37.58
N LEU A 203 -16.72 26.03 -36.32
CA LEU A 203 -17.57 26.37 -35.18
C LEU A 203 -18.21 27.75 -35.34
N SER A 204 -17.55 28.69 -36.03
CA SER A 204 -18.06 30.05 -36.23
C SER A 204 -19.42 30.11 -36.92
N SER A 205 -19.80 29.06 -37.65
CA SER A 205 -21.11 28.93 -38.31
C SER A 205 -22.26 28.54 -37.36
N LEU A 206 -21.96 28.14 -36.12
CA LEU A 206 -22.92 27.62 -35.13
C LEU A 206 -23.42 28.71 -34.19
N HIS A 207 -24.01 29.78 -34.73
CA HIS A 207 -24.38 30.98 -33.95
C HIS A 207 -25.43 30.77 -32.84
N LYS A 208 -26.19 29.66 -32.87
CA LYS A 208 -27.21 29.29 -31.86
C LYS A 208 -26.65 28.46 -30.71
N LEU A 209 -25.38 28.10 -30.76
CA LEU A 209 -24.75 27.26 -29.76
C LEU A 209 -24.68 27.98 -28.41
N HIS A 210 -25.24 27.36 -27.36
CA HIS A 210 -25.15 27.85 -25.99
C HIS A 210 -24.33 26.94 -25.08
N HIS A 211 -24.12 25.67 -25.42
CA HIS A 211 -23.23 24.77 -24.69
C HIS A 211 -22.24 24.10 -25.64
N LEU A 212 -20.95 24.23 -25.34
CA LEU A 212 -19.85 23.60 -26.05
C LEU A 212 -18.92 22.87 -25.07
N ASP A 213 -18.83 21.55 -25.19
CA ASP A 213 -17.88 20.73 -24.44
C ASP A 213 -16.94 19.96 -25.37
N LEU A 214 -15.68 20.35 -25.35
CA LEU A 214 -14.57 19.73 -26.06
C LEU A 214 -13.52 19.14 -25.10
N SER A 215 -13.87 18.91 -23.84
CA SER A 215 -12.91 18.47 -22.82
C SER A 215 -12.21 17.16 -23.21
N GLY A 216 -10.88 17.10 -23.15
CA GLY A 216 -10.10 15.93 -23.59
C GLY A 216 -9.96 15.77 -25.10
N VAL A 217 -10.45 16.72 -25.92
CA VAL A 217 -10.12 16.80 -27.35
C VAL A 217 -8.81 17.58 -27.51
N SER A 218 -7.85 17.04 -28.25
CA SER A 218 -6.60 17.76 -28.51
C SER A 218 -6.85 18.96 -29.44
N LEU A 219 -6.63 20.15 -28.88
CA LEU A 219 -6.66 21.47 -29.53
C LEU A 219 -5.25 22.05 -29.72
N SER A 220 -4.21 21.23 -29.58
CA SER A 220 -2.80 21.66 -29.64
C SER A 220 -2.41 22.40 -30.94
N GLN A 221 -3.17 22.21 -32.02
CA GLN A 221 -2.96 22.87 -33.33
C GLN A 221 -3.86 24.10 -33.55
N ALA A 222 -4.82 24.38 -32.66
CA ALA A 222 -5.81 25.45 -32.82
C ALA A 222 -5.35 26.76 -32.17
N SER A 223 -4.43 27.48 -32.81
CA SER A 223 -3.86 28.73 -32.28
C SER A 223 -4.84 29.91 -32.20
N ASP A 224 -5.91 29.90 -32.99
CA ASP A 224 -6.92 30.97 -33.08
C ASP A 224 -8.24 30.64 -32.36
N TRP A 225 -8.24 29.63 -31.48
CA TRP A 225 -9.43 29.12 -30.80
C TRP A 225 -10.26 30.22 -30.13
N LEU A 226 -9.62 31.16 -29.41
CA LEU A 226 -10.32 32.23 -28.70
C LEU A 226 -11.02 33.20 -29.67
N LYS A 227 -10.38 33.47 -30.82
CA LYS A 227 -10.98 34.31 -31.87
C LYS A 227 -12.23 33.64 -32.43
N VAL A 228 -12.20 32.33 -32.65
CA VAL A 228 -13.36 31.54 -33.12
C VAL A 228 -14.46 31.54 -32.07
N ILE A 229 -14.14 31.25 -30.82
CA ILE A 229 -15.13 31.22 -29.72
C ILE A 229 -15.79 32.60 -29.54
N ASN A 230 -15.03 33.69 -29.71
CA ASN A 230 -15.56 35.05 -29.66
C ASN A 230 -16.58 35.38 -30.77
N THR A 231 -16.73 34.53 -31.80
CA THR A 231 -17.78 34.64 -32.83
C THR A 231 -19.12 34.04 -32.41
N LEU A 232 -19.21 33.44 -31.22
CA LEU A 232 -20.39 32.73 -30.70
C LEU A 232 -21.08 33.53 -29.57
N PRO A 233 -21.96 34.51 -29.90
CA PRO A 233 -22.55 35.41 -28.90
C PRO A 233 -23.58 34.73 -27.96
N SER A 234 -24.13 33.58 -28.38
CA SER A 234 -25.14 32.83 -27.64
C SER A 234 -24.53 31.85 -26.61
N LEU A 235 -23.20 31.75 -26.55
CA LEU A 235 -22.51 30.75 -25.74
C LEU A 235 -22.67 31.06 -24.24
N VAL A 236 -23.18 30.08 -23.49
CA VAL A 236 -23.48 30.14 -22.04
C VAL A 236 -22.51 29.26 -21.24
N GLU A 237 -22.13 28.10 -21.78
CA GLU A 237 -21.22 27.15 -21.15
C GLU A 237 -20.11 26.74 -22.13
N LEU A 238 -18.86 26.86 -21.69
CA LEU A 238 -17.68 26.46 -22.45
C LEU A 238 -16.77 25.57 -21.60
N HIS A 239 -16.56 24.34 -22.06
CA HIS A 239 -15.66 23.37 -21.43
C HIS A 239 -14.52 22.98 -22.37
N LEU A 240 -13.31 23.38 -22.01
CA LEU A 240 -12.06 23.09 -22.73
C LEU A 240 -11.03 22.42 -21.79
N SER A 241 -11.50 21.64 -20.81
CA SER A 241 -10.63 20.98 -19.85
C SER A 241 -9.72 19.94 -20.53
N ASN A 242 -8.43 19.90 -20.17
CA ASN A 242 -7.46 18.95 -20.70
C ASN A 242 -7.44 18.88 -22.25
N THR A 243 -7.39 20.03 -22.91
CA THR A 243 -7.41 20.13 -24.38
C THR A 243 -6.03 20.33 -25.00
N GLN A 244 -4.95 20.29 -24.20
CA GLN A 244 -3.57 20.55 -24.64
C GLN A 244 -3.40 21.97 -25.21
N LEU A 245 -4.14 22.95 -24.67
CA LEU A 245 -3.87 24.36 -24.95
C LEU A 245 -2.60 24.78 -24.20
N HIS A 246 -1.67 25.43 -24.91
CA HIS A 246 -0.38 25.86 -24.37
C HIS A 246 -0.18 27.39 -24.36
N ASP A 247 -0.93 28.12 -25.19
CA ASP A 247 -0.88 29.59 -25.28
C ASP A 247 -2.28 30.16 -25.06
N ILE A 248 -2.35 31.18 -24.21
CA ILE A 248 -3.57 31.95 -23.94
C ILE A 248 -3.26 33.42 -24.20
N HIS A 249 -3.70 33.91 -25.36
CA HIS A 249 -3.41 35.28 -25.77
C HIS A 249 -3.86 36.30 -24.70
N PRO A 250 -2.97 37.21 -24.28
CA PRO A 250 -3.24 38.09 -23.13
C PRO A 250 -4.27 39.19 -23.41
N TYR A 251 -4.52 39.51 -24.69
CA TYR A 251 -5.39 40.62 -25.10
C TYR A 251 -6.30 40.23 -26.27
N VAL A 252 -7.59 40.57 -26.14
CA VAL A 252 -8.56 40.63 -27.23
C VAL A 252 -9.22 42.01 -27.17
N SER A 253 -9.29 42.71 -28.30
CA SER A 253 -9.72 44.13 -28.34
C SER A 253 -11.17 44.36 -27.88
N SER A 254 -12.04 43.34 -27.95
CA SER A 254 -13.38 43.31 -27.33
C SER A 254 -13.88 41.87 -27.19
N SER A 255 -14.45 41.53 -26.03
CA SER A 255 -15.12 40.24 -25.80
C SER A 255 -16.59 40.35 -26.18
N ASN A 256 -17.07 39.43 -27.01
CA ASN A 256 -18.47 39.31 -27.43
C ASN A 256 -19.19 38.18 -26.66
N LEU A 257 -18.53 37.59 -25.65
CA LEU A 257 -19.03 36.49 -24.82
C LEU A 257 -19.95 36.99 -23.69
N THR A 258 -20.92 37.84 -24.02
CA THR A 258 -21.78 38.49 -23.01
C THR A 258 -22.73 37.53 -22.30
N SER A 259 -23.05 36.38 -22.91
CA SER A 259 -23.93 35.36 -22.34
C SER A 259 -23.20 34.29 -21.50
N LEU A 260 -21.87 34.30 -21.49
CA LEU A 260 -21.08 33.21 -20.92
C LEU A 260 -21.17 33.19 -19.39
N SER A 261 -21.73 32.11 -18.85
CA SER A 261 -21.93 31.90 -17.41
C SER A 261 -20.94 30.91 -16.80
N LEU A 262 -20.45 29.94 -17.58
CA LEU A 262 -19.48 28.94 -17.14
C LEU A 262 -18.31 28.87 -18.10
N LEU A 263 -17.10 28.99 -17.55
CA LEU A 263 -15.85 28.80 -18.28
C LEU A 263 -14.97 27.79 -17.54
N ASP A 264 -14.64 26.69 -18.21
CA ASP A 264 -13.73 25.66 -17.72
C ASP A 264 -12.53 25.51 -18.68
N LEU A 265 -11.36 25.92 -18.21
CA LEU A 265 -10.07 25.80 -18.89
C LEU A 265 -9.12 24.85 -18.14
N SER A 266 -9.62 24.09 -17.17
CA SER A 266 -8.82 23.28 -16.25
C SER A 266 -7.92 22.27 -16.96
N GLN A 267 -6.85 21.82 -16.28
CA GLN A 267 -5.90 20.80 -16.77
C GLN A 267 -5.23 21.13 -18.12
N ASN A 268 -5.11 22.41 -18.47
CA ASN A 268 -4.26 22.86 -19.58
C ASN A 268 -2.98 23.47 -19.04
N ASP A 269 -1.85 23.31 -19.72
CA ASP A 269 -0.57 23.81 -19.23
C ASP A 269 -0.31 25.24 -19.73
N PHE A 270 -0.58 26.23 -18.88
CA PHE A 270 -0.34 27.65 -19.16
C PHE A 270 0.87 28.19 -18.38
N SER A 271 1.87 27.35 -18.07
CA SER A 271 3.03 27.73 -17.25
C SER A 271 3.87 28.88 -17.80
N GLN A 272 3.67 29.26 -19.07
CA GLN A 272 4.36 30.37 -19.74
C GLN A 272 3.49 31.63 -19.89
N SER A 273 2.29 31.63 -19.31
CA SER A 273 1.33 32.73 -19.38
C SER A 273 0.93 33.27 -18.00
N PHE A 274 0.60 34.57 -17.96
CA PHE A 274 -0.12 35.16 -16.83
C PHE A 274 -1.63 34.96 -16.98
N MET A 275 -2.37 35.15 -15.89
CA MET A 275 -3.84 35.13 -15.94
C MET A 275 -4.35 36.21 -16.93
N PRO A 276 -5.17 35.83 -17.94
CA PRO A 276 -5.50 36.73 -19.04
C PRO A 276 -6.56 37.76 -18.63
N GLN A 277 -6.39 39.01 -19.09
CA GLN A 277 -7.23 40.14 -18.67
C GLN A 277 -8.67 40.07 -19.21
N TRP A 278 -8.88 39.39 -20.34
CA TRP A 278 -10.20 39.29 -20.95
C TRP A 278 -11.19 38.50 -20.09
N ILE A 279 -10.75 37.57 -19.22
CA ILE A 279 -11.64 36.84 -18.32
C ILE A 279 -12.40 37.81 -17.40
N TYR A 280 -11.71 38.84 -16.89
CA TYR A 280 -12.31 39.85 -16.01
C TYR A 280 -13.32 40.76 -16.72
N SER A 281 -13.39 40.73 -18.05
CA SER A 281 -14.38 41.47 -18.84
C SER A 281 -15.71 40.73 -18.99
N ILE A 282 -15.77 39.44 -18.65
CA ILE A 282 -16.96 38.59 -18.79
C ILE A 282 -17.80 38.66 -17.51
N THR A 283 -18.54 39.76 -17.35
CA THR A 283 -19.33 40.06 -16.14
C THR A 283 -20.52 39.13 -15.90
N SER A 284 -20.88 38.30 -16.88
CA SER A 284 -21.93 37.27 -16.80
C SER A 284 -21.48 35.96 -16.15
N LEU A 285 -20.17 35.78 -15.88
CA LEU A 285 -19.66 34.55 -15.29
C LEU A 285 -20.24 34.29 -13.89
N VAL A 286 -20.73 33.06 -13.71
CA VAL A 286 -21.21 32.48 -12.45
C VAL A 286 -20.22 31.42 -11.95
N SER A 287 -19.59 30.67 -12.86
CA SER A 287 -18.60 29.64 -12.52
C SER A 287 -17.34 29.77 -13.37
N LEU A 288 -16.18 29.74 -12.72
CA LEU A 288 -14.88 29.78 -13.37
C LEU A 288 -13.98 28.65 -12.83
N ASP A 289 -13.53 27.77 -13.71
CA ASP A 289 -12.59 26.69 -13.40
C ASP A 289 -11.30 26.85 -14.20
N LEU A 290 -10.21 27.11 -13.48
CA LEU A 290 -8.84 27.22 -13.96
C LEU A 290 -7.92 26.22 -13.23
N SER A 291 -8.48 25.14 -12.69
CA SER A 291 -7.74 24.17 -11.89
C SER A 291 -6.62 23.51 -12.69
N SER A 292 -5.45 23.36 -12.08
CA SER A 292 -4.24 22.78 -12.68
C SER A 292 -3.81 23.48 -13.99
N CYS A 293 -3.99 24.80 -14.06
CA CYS A 293 -3.56 25.61 -15.20
C CYS A 293 -2.12 26.12 -15.13
N THR A 294 -1.44 25.96 -13.99
CA THR A 294 -0.04 26.36 -13.73
C THR A 294 0.27 27.85 -14.00
N PHE A 295 -0.73 28.74 -13.97
CA PHE A 295 -0.52 30.18 -14.13
C PHE A 295 0.45 30.72 -13.07
N TYR A 296 1.51 31.42 -13.50
CA TYR A 296 2.53 31.97 -12.61
C TYR A 296 2.45 33.49 -12.46
N GLY A 297 3.03 34.00 -11.38
CA GLY A 297 3.24 35.43 -11.14
C GLY A 297 2.02 36.19 -10.59
N THR A 298 2.26 37.43 -10.15
CA THR A 298 1.22 38.33 -9.65
C THR A 298 0.45 38.96 -10.80
N ILE A 299 -0.88 38.95 -10.76
CA ILE A 299 -1.75 39.58 -11.76
C ILE A 299 -1.38 41.08 -11.91
N PRO A 300 -1.01 41.56 -13.11
CA PRO A 300 -0.81 42.99 -13.35
C PRO A 300 -2.09 43.78 -13.04
N ASN A 301 -2.01 44.87 -12.27
CA ASN A 301 -3.13 45.71 -11.79
C ASN A 301 -4.15 45.02 -10.83
N SER A 302 -3.63 44.20 -9.90
CA SER A 302 -4.37 43.30 -8.98
C SER A 302 -5.54 43.86 -8.15
N ILE A 303 -5.66 45.18 -7.93
CA ILE A 303 -6.72 45.75 -7.08
C ILE A 303 -8.13 45.69 -7.72
N HIS A 304 -8.21 45.57 -9.05
CA HIS A 304 -9.49 45.68 -9.79
C HIS A 304 -9.92 44.41 -10.53
N SER A 305 -9.11 43.34 -10.55
CA SER A 305 -9.31 42.21 -11.47
C SER A 305 -10.62 41.44 -11.24
N PHE A 306 -10.87 40.92 -10.03
CA PHE A 306 -12.10 40.17 -9.73
C PHE A 306 -13.32 41.04 -9.40
N ARG A 307 -13.14 42.35 -9.16
CA ARG A 307 -14.24 43.25 -8.75
C ARG A 307 -15.37 43.34 -9.76
N ASN A 308 -15.07 43.10 -11.04
CA ASN A 308 -16.05 43.16 -12.13
C ASN A 308 -16.94 41.91 -12.19
N LEU A 309 -16.50 40.78 -11.64
CA LEU A 309 -17.19 39.48 -11.71
C LEU A 309 -18.22 39.33 -10.57
N THR A 310 -19.14 40.29 -10.47
CA THR A 310 -20.10 40.37 -9.35
C THR A 310 -21.12 39.22 -9.28
N ASN A 311 -21.34 38.52 -10.40
CA ASN A 311 -22.20 37.33 -10.49
C ASN A 311 -21.47 36.02 -10.16
N LEU A 312 -20.16 36.06 -9.92
CA LEU A 312 -19.37 34.85 -9.70
C LEU A 312 -19.77 34.21 -8.35
N GLU A 313 -20.17 32.94 -8.43
CA GLU A 313 -20.59 32.11 -7.29
C GLU A 313 -19.60 30.97 -7.03
N SER A 314 -18.94 30.43 -8.07
CA SER A 314 -17.98 29.34 -7.94
C SER A 314 -16.64 29.69 -8.59
N LEU A 315 -15.55 29.51 -7.86
CA LEU A 315 -14.19 29.71 -8.34
C LEU A 315 -13.30 28.52 -7.96
N HIS A 316 -12.81 27.81 -8.97
CA HIS A 316 -11.86 26.71 -8.82
C HIS A 316 -10.54 27.06 -9.50
N VAL A 317 -9.47 27.15 -8.72
CA VAL A 317 -8.16 27.64 -9.19
C VAL A 317 -7.01 26.82 -8.63
N LEU A 318 -7.29 25.55 -8.26
CA LEU A 318 -6.31 24.61 -7.72
C LEU A 318 -5.00 24.64 -8.52
N GLY A 319 -3.83 24.62 -7.88
CA GLY A 319 -2.55 24.52 -8.61
C GLY A 319 -2.07 25.81 -9.26
N ASN A 320 -2.66 26.97 -8.95
CA ASN A 320 -2.21 28.26 -9.47
C ASN A 320 -1.70 29.18 -8.35
N THR A 321 -0.46 29.66 -8.49
CA THR A 321 0.25 30.39 -7.43
C THR A 321 -0.17 31.85 -7.29
N PHE A 322 -0.90 32.41 -8.27
CA PHE A 322 -1.36 33.81 -8.23
C PHE A 322 -2.34 34.10 -7.08
N MET A 323 -2.95 33.06 -6.50
CA MET A 323 -3.89 33.18 -5.37
C MET A 323 -3.19 33.49 -4.04
N ASN A 324 -1.88 33.30 -3.93
CA ASN A 324 -1.10 33.67 -2.75
C ASN A 324 -0.88 35.19 -2.66
N SER A 325 -1.97 35.96 -2.65
CA SER A 325 -1.98 37.43 -2.59
C SER A 325 -3.23 37.94 -1.88
N SER A 326 -3.02 38.72 -0.82
CA SER A 326 -4.12 39.32 -0.04
C SER A 326 -4.98 40.29 -0.87
N LEU A 327 -4.38 40.97 -1.86
CA LEU A 327 -5.11 41.88 -2.76
C LEU A 327 -6.10 41.12 -3.66
N VAL A 328 -5.73 39.92 -4.13
CA VAL A 328 -6.58 39.08 -4.98
C VAL A 328 -7.79 38.60 -4.17
N LEU A 329 -7.58 38.08 -2.96
CA LEU A 329 -8.66 37.67 -2.07
C LEU A 329 -9.58 38.82 -1.65
N GLN A 330 -9.01 40.02 -1.42
CA GLN A 330 -9.83 41.21 -1.18
C GLN A 330 -10.67 41.58 -2.40
N GLY A 331 -10.15 41.42 -3.62
CA GLY A 331 -10.89 41.63 -4.86
C GLY A 331 -12.14 40.73 -4.99
N LEU A 332 -12.05 39.49 -4.50
CA LEU A 332 -13.16 38.53 -4.48
C LEU A 332 -14.31 38.95 -3.54
N SER A 333 -14.08 39.87 -2.59
CA SER A 333 -15.15 40.33 -1.67
C SER A 333 -16.33 41.01 -2.36
N SER A 334 -16.16 41.47 -3.59
CA SER A 334 -17.24 42.02 -4.41
C SER A 334 -18.08 40.93 -5.11
N CYS A 335 -17.62 39.68 -5.12
CA CYS A 335 -18.33 38.53 -5.67
C CYS A 335 -19.27 37.93 -4.62
N LYS A 336 -20.37 37.29 -5.07
CA LYS A 336 -21.28 36.52 -4.20
C LYS A 336 -20.83 35.07 -4.09
N LEU A 337 -19.56 34.87 -3.78
CA LEU A 337 -18.92 33.56 -3.84
C LEU A 337 -19.54 32.58 -2.83
N ILE A 338 -19.99 31.44 -3.34
CA ILE A 338 -20.54 30.30 -2.60
C ILE A 338 -19.47 29.23 -2.41
N SER A 339 -18.64 29.00 -3.42
CA SER A 339 -17.59 27.96 -3.45
C SER A 339 -16.26 28.55 -3.88
N LEU A 340 -15.21 28.25 -3.11
CA LEU A 340 -13.83 28.64 -3.39
C LEU A 340 -12.90 27.45 -3.21
N ASP A 341 -12.23 27.05 -4.28
CA ASP A 341 -11.16 26.05 -4.23
C ASP A 341 -9.82 26.72 -4.59
N ILE A 342 -8.99 26.88 -3.56
CA ILE A 342 -7.64 27.46 -3.61
C ILE A 342 -6.64 26.45 -3.03
N SER A 343 -6.89 25.17 -3.26
CA SER A 343 -6.00 24.09 -2.87
C SER A 343 -4.74 24.06 -3.74
N PHE A 344 -3.60 23.66 -3.17
CA PHE A 344 -2.32 23.60 -3.90
C PHE A 344 -1.95 24.91 -4.63
N CYS A 345 -2.18 26.06 -3.99
CA CYS A 345 -1.94 27.39 -4.55
C CYS A 345 -0.78 28.14 -3.85
N ASP A 346 0.05 27.42 -3.09
CA ASP A 346 1.10 27.95 -2.21
C ASP A 346 0.59 29.03 -1.23
N ILE A 347 -0.67 28.94 -0.78
CA ILE A 347 -1.27 29.94 0.10
C ILE A 347 -0.51 30.00 1.43
N SER A 348 -0.06 31.19 1.80
CA SER A 348 0.56 31.47 3.10
C SER A 348 -0.46 31.89 4.16
N SER A 349 -0.18 31.61 5.43
CA SER A 349 -1.10 31.90 6.55
C SER A 349 -1.45 33.39 6.69
N SER A 350 -0.54 34.29 6.31
CA SER A 350 -0.73 35.75 6.38
C SER A 350 -1.78 36.28 5.39
N VAL A 351 -2.08 35.52 4.34
CA VAL A 351 -3.04 35.90 3.29
C VAL A 351 -4.47 35.54 3.69
N LEU A 352 -4.66 34.53 4.57
CA LEU A 352 -5.97 34.01 4.95
C LEU A 352 -6.86 35.02 5.66
N ASP A 353 -6.29 36.04 6.32
CA ASP A 353 -7.09 37.08 6.95
C ASP A 353 -8.05 37.72 5.95
N ALA A 354 -7.71 37.88 4.68
CA ALA A 354 -8.59 38.48 3.68
C ALA A 354 -9.91 37.71 3.43
N LEU A 355 -9.99 36.43 3.80
CA LEU A 355 -11.18 35.59 3.58
C LEU A 355 -12.39 36.02 4.44
N HIS A 356 -12.18 36.78 5.53
CA HIS A 356 -13.28 37.18 6.43
C HIS A 356 -14.38 38.00 5.75
N ASN A 357 -14.07 38.66 4.62
CA ASN A 357 -15.03 39.45 3.86
C ASN A 357 -15.96 38.60 2.97
N LEU A 358 -15.63 37.32 2.75
CA LEU A 358 -16.38 36.41 1.87
C LEU A 358 -17.52 35.70 2.62
N THR A 359 -18.42 36.48 3.21
CA THR A 359 -19.48 35.98 4.13
C THR A 359 -20.55 35.09 3.47
N SER A 360 -20.61 35.04 2.13
CA SER A 360 -21.53 34.18 1.36
C SER A 360 -20.99 32.75 1.17
N LEU A 361 -19.74 32.48 1.56
CA LEU A 361 -19.11 31.19 1.35
C LEU A 361 -19.79 30.07 2.12
N HIS A 362 -20.06 29.00 1.39
CA HIS A 362 -20.52 27.72 1.92
C HIS A 362 -19.42 26.66 1.84
N ILE A 363 -18.53 26.73 0.85
CA ILE A 363 -17.47 25.74 0.61
C ILE A 363 -16.14 26.46 0.44
N VAL A 364 -15.14 26.02 1.19
CA VAL A 364 -13.75 26.47 1.04
C VAL A 364 -12.81 25.26 1.07
N ASP A 365 -12.03 25.08 0.01
CA ASP A 365 -10.93 24.13 -0.03
C ASP A 365 -9.59 24.88 0.03
N LEU A 366 -8.84 24.61 1.10
CA LEU A 366 -7.51 25.15 1.41
C LEU A 366 -6.49 24.01 1.53
N SER A 367 -6.82 22.80 1.08
CA SER A 367 -5.96 21.64 1.21
C SER A 367 -4.68 21.77 0.36
N LEU A 368 -3.68 20.94 0.65
CA LEU A 368 -2.43 20.88 -0.13
C LEU A 368 -1.67 22.22 -0.21
N ASN A 369 -1.81 23.11 0.78
CA ASN A 369 -1.03 24.34 0.88
C ASN A 369 0.07 24.20 1.95
N GLU A 370 0.86 25.26 2.15
CA GLU A 370 1.93 25.31 3.16
C GLU A 370 1.49 26.03 4.45
N LEU A 371 0.22 25.91 4.84
CA LEU A 371 -0.29 26.61 6.02
C LEU A 371 0.29 26.02 7.31
N SER A 372 0.94 26.87 8.10
CA SER A 372 1.64 26.46 9.33
C SER A 372 1.18 27.16 10.60
N GLU A 373 0.39 28.24 10.48
CA GLU A 373 -0.12 29.01 11.61
C GLU A 373 -1.60 28.66 11.90
N PRO A 374 -2.13 28.95 13.10
CA PRO A 374 -3.55 28.79 13.38
C PRO A 374 -4.41 29.63 12.43
N LEU A 375 -5.60 29.12 12.10
CA LEU A 375 -6.55 29.89 11.29
C LEU A 375 -6.86 31.24 11.95
N PRO A 376 -6.97 32.32 11.15
CA PRO A 376 -7.28 33.63 11.69
C PRO A 376 -8.64 33.63 12.37
N LYS A 377 -8.74 34.31 13.52
CA LYS A 377 -9.98 34.38 14.32
C LYS A 377 -11.17 34.88 13.52
N SER A 378 -10.90 35.75 12.54
CA SER A 378 -11.85 36.37 11.64
C SER A 378 -12.60 35.34 10.77
N LEU A 379 -11.97 34.20 10.45
CA LEU A 379 -12.59 33.10 9.69
C LEU A 379 -13.72 32.42 10.49
N GLY A 380 -13.65 32.48 11.82
CA GLY A 380 -14.72 32.04 12.72
C GLY A 380 -16.06 32.77 12.54
N ASN A 381 -16.07 33.91 11.83
CA ASN A 381 -17.28 34.66 11.54
C ASN A 381 -18.09 34.09 10.36
N LEU A 382 -17.52 33.15 9.59
CA LEU A 382 -18.19 32.52 8.44
C LEU A 382 -19.20 31.45 8.89
N CYS A 383 -20.24 31.82 9.64
CA CYS A 383 -21.19 30.87 10.21
C CYS A 383 -22.13 30.17 9.18
N ASN A 384 -22.11 30.63 7.92
CA ASN A 384 -22.79 29.96 6.79
C ASN A 384 -21.95 28.84 6.17
N LEU A 385 -20.69 28.69 6.58
CA LEU A 385 -19.77 27.71 6.03
C LEU A 385 -20.28 26.30 6.32
N ARG A 386 -20.43 25.50 5.26
CA ARG A 386 -20.86 24.10 5.28
C ARG A 386 -19.69 23.16 5.12
N LYS A 387 -18.70 23.48 4.31
CA LYS A 387 -17.54 22.61 4.08
C LYS A 387 -16.24 23.39 4.17
N ILE A 388 -15.30 22.84 4.93
CA ILE A 388 -13.92 23.31 4.95
C ILE A 388 -12.96 22.12 4.85
N ASP A 389 -12.06 22.18 3.88
CA ASP A 389 -10.96 21.23 3.74
C ASP A 389 -9.63 21.93 3.97
N LEU A 390 -8.88 21.45 4.95
CA LEU A 390 -7.56 21.95 5.37
C LEU A 390 -6.52 20.83 5.31
N SER A 391 -6.83 19.71 4.67
CA SER A 391 -5.97 18.52 4.62
C SER A 391 -4.63 18.84 3.98
N LEU A 392 -3.59 18.09 4.34
CA LEU A 392 -2.25 18.18 3.72
C LEU A 392 -1.62 19.58 3.84
N ASN A 393 -1.85 20.24 4.99
CA ASN A 393 -1.14 21.45 5.44
C ASN A 393 -0.13 21.12 6.56
N GLN A 394 0.54 22.11 7.16
CA GLN A 394 1.65 21.93 8.10
C GLN A 394 1.38 22.52 9.50
N PHE A 395 0.23 22.21 10.12
CA PHE A 395 -0.17 22.71 11.45
C PHE A 395 0.56 22.04 12.64
N TYR A 396 1.85 21.75 12.50
CA TYR A 396 2.67 21.16 13.57
C TYR A 396 2.69 22.05 14.81
N GLY A 397 2.51 21.45 15.99
CA GLY A 397 2.53 22.22 17.25
C GLY A 397 1.26 23.05 17.50
N ILE A 398 0.20 22.87 16.70
CA ILE A 398 -1.11 23.49 16.94
C ILE A 398 -2.09 22.48 17.53
N SER A 399 -2.77 22.86 18.61
CA SER A 399 -3.78 22.01 19.26
C SER A 399 -5.10 22.03 18.48
N LEU A 400 -5.70 20.86 18.24
CA LEU A 400 -7.00 20.69 17.58
C LEU A 400 -8.09 21.53 18.25
N THR A 401 -8.12 21.57 19.59
CA THR A 401 -9.10 22.36 20.34
C THR A 401 -8.98 23.85 20.03
N ASN A 402 -7.75 24.37 19.98
CA ASN A 402 -7.50 25.78 19.69
C ASN A 402 -7.85 26.11 18.24
N HIS A 403 -7.58 25.17 17.33
CA HIS A 403 -7.88 25.34 15.91
C HIS A 403 -9.40 25.34 15.64
N LEU A 404 -10.17 24.53 16.38
CA LEU A 404 -11.62 24.42 16.23
C LEU A 404 -12.43 25.40 17.09
N GLU A 405 -11.82 26.11 18.04
CA GLU A 405 -12.58 26.93 19.01
C GLU A 405 -13.51 27.95 18.34
N TYR A 406 -13.12 28.44 17.17
CA TYR A 406 -13.82 29.48 16.44
C TYR A 406 -15.12 28.97 15.82
N PHE A 407 -15.14 27.75 15.28
CA PHE A 407 -16.35 27.13 14.74
C PHE A 407 -17.39 26.85 15.84
N PHE A 408 -16.97 26.72 17.10
CA PHE A 408 -17.89 26.53 18.22
C PHE A 408 -18.56 27.81 18.72
N LYS A 409 -18.14 28.99 18.23
CA LYS A 409 -18.68 30.30 18.64
C LYS A 409 -19.91 30.71 17.82
N CYS A 410 -20.16 30.08 16.67
CA CYS A 410 -21.38 30.32 15.89
C CYS A 410 -22.63 29.92 16.69
N GLY A 411 -23.63 30.80 16.75
CA GLY A 411 -24.90 30.53 17.44
C GLY A 411 -25.71 29.38 16.83
N SER A 412 -25.53 29.14 15.53
CA SER A 412 -26.07 27.99 14.79
C SER A 412 -25.03 27.53 13.75
N PRO A 413 -24.10 26.63 14.10
CA PRO A 413 -23.06 26.20 13.17
C PRO A 413 -23.66 25.37 12.03
N SER A 414 -23.46 25.79 10.78
CA SER A 414 -23.97 25.12 9.58
C SER A 414 -23.02 24.08 8.99
N LEU A 415 -21.92 23.78 9.69
CA LEU A 415 -20.83 22.96 9.17
C LEU A 415 -21.26 21.50 8.99
N GLU A 416 -21.19 21.03 7.74
CA GLU A 416 -21.51 19.69 7.26
C GLU A 416 -20.24 18.84 7.05
N SER A 417 -19.11 19.45 6.68
CA SER A 417 -17.85 18.73 6.42
C SER A 417 -16.65 19.48 6.96
N LEU A 418 -15.82 18.77 7.73
CA LEU A 418 -14.54 19.25 8.25
C LEU A 418 -13.46 18.21 7.96
N SER A 419 -12.43 18.61 7.21
CA SER A 419 -11.24 17.80 6.98
C SER A 419 -9.96 18.50 7.41
N LEU A 420 -9.16 17.81 8.23
CA LEU A 420 -7.82 18.20 8.69
C LEU A 420 -6.86 17.01 8.49
N THR A 421 -7.10 16.19 7.47
CA THR A 421 -6.35 14.95 7.25
C THR A 421 -4.88 15.26 6.95
N SER A 422 -3.94 14.58 7.61
CA SER A 422 -2.50 14.74 7.35
C SER A 422 -2.00 16.17 7.53
N THR A 423 -2.30 16.80 8.67
CA THR A 423 -1.90 18.18 8.96
C THR A 423 -0.87 18.34 10.09
N GLY A 424 -0.55 17.26 10.81
CA GLY A 424 0.38 17.30 11.95
C GLY A 424 -0.22 17.87 13.24
N ILE A 425 -1.53 18.16 13.26
CA ILE A 425 -2.22 18.73 14.42
C ILE A 425 -2.19 17.77 15.62
N PHE A 426 -2.09 18.30 16.84
CA PHE A 426 -2.01 17.50 18.08
C PHE A 426 -3.13 17.87 19.08
N GLY A 427 -3.12 17.25 20.26
CA GLY A 427 -4.06 17.56 21.34
C GLY A 427 -5.29 16.65 21.34
N HIS A 428 -6.32 17.02 22.11
CA HIS A 428 -7.49 16.17 22.34
C HIS A 428 -8.66 16.50 21.40
N LEU A 429 -9.53 15.52 21.14
CA LEU A 429 -10.83 15.76 20.51
C LEU A 429 -11.79 16.39 21.55
N PRO A 430 -12.17 17.67 21.42
CA PRO A 430 -12.92 18.37 22.47
C PRO A 430 -14.38 17.91 22.53
N SER A 431 -14.97 17.87 23.73
CA SER A 431 -16.39 17.52 23.93
C SER A 431 -17.36 18.45 23.16
N GLN A 432 -16.92 19.68 22.92
CA GLN A 432 -17.63 20.73 22.18
C GLN A 432 -17.89 20.37 20.72
N ILE A 433 -17.19 19.37 20.16
CA ILE A 433 -17.47 18.86 18.81
C ILE A 433 -18.94 18.47 18.65
N GLY A 434 -19.59 18.00 19.72
CA GLY A 434 -21.02 17.67 19.74
C GLY A 434 -21.97 18.86 19.57
N LYS A 435 -21.47 20.10 19.45
CA LYS A 435 -22.25 21.29 19.06
C LYS A 435 -22.44 21.40 17.54
N LEU A 436 -21.56 20.80 16.74
CA LEU A 436 -21.61 20.85 15.28
C LEU A 436 -22.61 19.83 14.72
N ILE A 437 -23.88 19.93 15.15
CA ILE A 437 -24.90 18.89 14.97
C ILE A 437 -25.21 18.57 13.50
N HIS A 438 -24.89 19.46 12.56
CA HIS A 438 -25.07 19.28 11.12
C HIS A 438 -23.92 18.54 10.43
N LEU A 439 -22.85 18.17 11.16
CA LEU A 439 -21.72 17.43 10.58
C LEU A 439 -22.17 16.11 9.97
N VAL A 440 -21.81 15.94 8.70
CA VAL A 440 -21.95 14.75 7.87
C VAL A 440 -20.60 14.03 7.74
N HIS A 441 -19.50 14.77 7.61
CA HIS A 441 -18.15 14.22 7.48
C HIS A 441 -17.18 14.87 8.47
N LEU A 442 -16.52 14.04 9.27
CA LEU A 442 -15.43 14.45 10.16
C LEU A 442 -14.19 13.61 9.86
N LEU A 443 -13.19 14.26 9.25
CA LEU A 443 -12.01 13.61 8.67
C LEU A 443 -10.74 14.17 9.32
N LEU A 444 -10.20 13.46 10.32
CA LEU A 444 -9.05 13.90 11.12
C LEU A 444 -7.88 12.89 11.07
N SER A 445 -7.81 12.10 10.01
CA SER A 445 -6.86 10.98 9.93
C SER A 445 -5.42 11.46 9.70
N LYS A 446 -4.43 10.63 10.03
CA LYS A 446 -2.99 10.92 9.87
C LYS A 446 -2.52 12.16 10.64
N ASN A 447 -2.87 12.25 11.93
CA ASN A 447 -2.47 13.36 12.79
C ASN A 447 -1.86 12.86 14.10
N ASN A 448 -1.56 13.77 15.02
CA ASN A 448 -0.99 13.48 16.35
C ASN A 448 -2.04 13.66 17.46
N ILE A 449 -3.31 13.39 17.19
CA ILE A 449 -4.41 13.57 18.16
C ILE A 449 -4.29 12.51 19.28
N ILE A 450 -4.43 12.95 20.53
CA ILE A 450 -4.27 12.16 21.75
C ILE A 450 -5.54 12.13 22.62
N GLY A 451 -5.55 11.31 23.67
CA GLY A 451 -6.69 11.17 24.62
C GLY A 451 -7.84 10.33 24.07
N THR A 452 -9.05 10.52 24.56
CA THR A 452 -10.19 9.62 24.28
C THR A 452 -11.21 10.23 23.32
N ILE A 453 -11.97 9.39 22.61
CA ILE A 453 -13.16 9.83 21.85
C ILE A 453 -14.25 10.27 22.85
N PRO A 454 -14.69 11.54 22.85
CA PRO A 454 -15.66 12.03 23.82
C PRO A 454 -17.05 11.47 23.54
N GLY A 455 -17.80 11.16 24.61
CA GLY A 455 -19.17 10.63 24.47
C GLY A 455 -20.14 11.56 23.73
N SER A 456 -19.86 12.87 23.68
CA SER A 456 -20.64 13.86 22.94
C SER A 456 -20.63 13.65 21.42
N ILE A 457 -19.74 12.81 20.88
CA ILE A 457 -19.74 12.43 19.46
C ILE A 457 -21.09 11.85 19.03
N GLY A 458 -21.80 11.16 19.93
CA GLY A 458 -23.13 10.58 19.67
C GLY A 458 -24.23 11.61 19.36
N ARG A 459 -23.99 12.91 19.59
CA ARG A 459 -24.93 14.00 19.22
C ARG A 459 -24.95 14.32 17.72
N LEU A 460 -23.96 13.88 16.96
CA LEU A 460 -23.80 14.20 15.53
C LEU A 460 -24.70 13.32 14.66
N SER A 461 -26.02 13.44 14.79
CA SER A 461 -26.99 12.52 14.18
C SER A 461 -26.98 12.46 12.65
N PHE A 462 -26.43 13.46 11.97
CA PHE A 462 -26.27 13.48 10.51
C PHE A 462 -24.95 12.86 10.02
N LEU A 463 -24.05 12.47 10.94
CA LEU A 463 -22.72 11.99 10.61
C LEU A 463 -22.80 10.70 9.80
N ARG A 464 -22.23 10.73 8.60
CA ARG A 464 -22.07 9.59 7.69
C ARG A 464 -20.66 9.04 7.72
N THR A 465 -19.66 9.89 7.97
CA THR A 465 -18.26 9.47 8.00
C THR A 465 -17.53 10.05 9.20
N LEU A 466 -16.92 9.15 9.95
CA LEU A 466 -15.98 9.47 11.01
C LEU A 466 -14.66 8.75 10.75
N SER A 467 -13.61 9.51 10.43
CA SER A 467 -12.28 8.97 10.19
C SER A 467 -11.26 9.60 11.13
N LEU A 468 -10.81 8.83 12.11
CA LEU A 468 -9.79 9.20 13.10
C LEU A 468 -8.53 8.34 12.98
N SER A 469 -8.36 7.63 11.85
CA SER A 469 -7.29 6.65 11.69
C SER A 469 -5.89 7.29 11.67
N GLN A 470 -4.86 6.51 12.04
CA GLN A 470 -3.47 6.97 12.12
C GLN A 470 -3.34 8.20 13.03
N ASN A 471 -3.70 8.02 14.31
CA ASN A 471 -3.55 8.99 15.38
C ASN A 471 -3.02 8.27 16.64
N ASN A 472 -2.92 8.99 17.76
CA ASN A 472 -2.50 8.45 19.06
C ASN A 472 -3.66 8.43 20.08
N ILE A 473 -4.89 8.19 19.61
CA ILE A 473 -6.09 8.15 20.45
C ILE A 473 -6.05 6.89 21.32
N THR A 474 -6.47 7.04 22.57
CA THR A 474 -6.45 6.05 23.66
C THR A 474 -7.85 5.83 24.23
N GLY A 475 -7.99 4.87 25.14
CA GLY A 475 -9.25 4.61 25.84
C GLY A 475 -10.27 3.81 25.02
N PRO A 476 -11.45 3.55 25.59
CA PRO A 476 -12.47 2.73 24.95
C PRO A 476 -13.26 3.49 23.89
N ILE A 477 -13.78 2.73 22.91
CA ILE A 477 -14.78 3.23 21.97
C ILE A 477 -16.08 3.51 22.77
N PRO A 478 -16.58 4.77 22.82
CA PRO A 478 -17.70 5.13 23.67
C PRO A 478 -19.02 4.51 23.17
N PHE A 479 -19.87 4.06 24.10
CA PHE A 479 -21.16 3.43 23.78
C PHE A 479 -22.07 4.34 22.94
N SER A 480 -21.91 5.67 23.06
CA SER A 480 -22.69 6.69 22.36
C SER A 480 -22.45 6.69 20.85
N ILE A 481 -21.39 6.06 20.33
CA ILE A 481 -21.24 5.84 18.89
C ILE A 481 -22.47 5.15 18.30
N GLY A 482 -23.09 4.21 19.02
CA GLY A 482 -24.31 3.53 18.57
C GLY A 482 -25.56 4.42 18.42
N GLN A 483 -25.45 5.72 18.69
CA GLN A 483 -26.51 6.72 18.42
C GLN A 483 -26.43 7.29 16.99
N LEU A 484 -25.32 7.06 16.27
CA LEU A 484 -25.06 7.61 14.94
C LEU A 484 -25.71 6.75 13.83
N LEU A 485 -27.04 6.70 13.79
CA LEU A 485 -27.79 5.78 12.91
C LEU A 485 -27.56 6.00 11.40
N ASN A 486 -27.08 7.19 11.02
CA ASN A 486 -26.74 7.55 9.64
C ASN A 486 -25.27 7.24 9.27
N LEU A 487 -24.46 6.77 10.23
CA LEU A 487 -23.04 6.50 10.01
C LEU A 487 -22.87 5.36 9.01
N GLN A 488 -22.11 5.63 7.95
CA GLN A 488 -21.78 4.71 6.86
C GLN A 488 -20.34 4.23 6.95
N VAL A 489 -19.42 5.10 7.36
CA VAL A 489 -18.00 4.79 7.49
C VAL A 489 -17.50 5.19 8.88
N LEU A 490 -16.95 4.20 9.59
CA LEU A 490 -16.23 4.39 10.84
C LEU A 490 -14.82 3.82 10.70
N ASP A 491 -13.82 4.70 10.63
CA ASP A 491 -12.41 4.33 10.61
C ASP A 491 -11.67 4.88 11.83
N LEU A 492 -11.29 3.97 12.72
CA LEU A 492 -10.51 4.23 13.93
C LEU A 492 -9.19 3.45 13.92
N SER A 493 -8.76 2.95 12.76
CA SER A 493 -7.57 2.11 12.63
C SER A 493 -6.27 2.84 12.98
N TYR A 494 -5.20 2.12 13.32
CA TYR A 494 -3.89 2.68 13.66
C TYR A 494 -3.98 3.74 14.77
N ASN A 495 -4.43 3.31 15.94
CA ASN A 495 -4.51 4.11 17.16
C ASN A 495 -4.07 3.22 18.36
N THR A 496 -4.30 3.69 19.58
CA THR A 496 -4.03 2.93 20.81
C THR A 496 -5.30 2.68 21.63
N LEU A 497 -6.46 2.59 20.95
CA LEU A 497 -7.75 2.33 21.58
C LEU A 497 -7.73 0.99 22.31
N ASN A 498 -8.37 0.92 23.48
CA ASN A 498 -8.39 -0.26 24.32
C ASN A 498 -9.82 -0.62 24.78
N GLY A 499 -9.96 -1.67 25.60
CA GLY A 499 -11.27 -2.16 26.02
C GLY A 499 -12.02 -2.93 24.92
N SER A 500 -13.22 -3.38 25.25
CA SER A 500 -14.05 -4.21 24.36
C SER A 500 -14.82 -3.40 23.33
N LEU A 501 -15.05 -3.96 22.14
CA LEU A 501 -15.95 -3.39 21.14
C LEU A 501 -17.39 -3.31 21.71
N PRO A 502 -18.00 -2.13 21.86
CA PRO A 502 -19.31 -2.00 22.50
C PRO A 502 -20.42 -2.66 21.68
N TYR A 503 -21.36 -3.34 22.36
CA TYR A 503 -22.52 -3.96 21.71
C TYR A 503 -23.39 -2.97 20.93
N SER A 504 -23.34 -1.68 21.29
CA SER A 504 -24.09 -0.61 20.62
C SER A 504 -23.67 -0.40 19.16
N ILE A 505 -22.51 -0.93 18.73
CA ILE A 505 -22.08 -0.92 17.33
C ILE A 505 -23.12 -1.56 16.41
N GLY A 506 -23.82 -2.60 16.89
CA GLY A 506 -24.88 -3.29 16.15
C GLY A 506 -26.13 -2.44 15.87
N ARG A 507 -26.23 -1.23 16.44
CA ARG A 507 -27.32 -0.27 16.17
C ARG A 507 -27.09 0.58 14.92
N LEU A 508 -25.87 0.58 14.36
CA LEU A 508 -25.49 1.41 13.22
C LEU A 508 -26.06 0.87 11.91
N SER A 509 -27.38 0.97 11.72
CA SER A 509 -28.11 0.36 10.59
C SER A 509 -27.67 0.83 9.20
N SER A 510 -26.96 1.95 9.10
CA SER A 510 -26.44 2.50 7.84
C SER A 510 -24.99 2.12 7.57
N LEU A 511 -24.31 1.43 8.49
CA LEU A 511 -22.87 1.20 8.44
C LEU A 511 -22.49 0.26 7.30
N GLN A 512 -21.56 0.71 6.47
CA GLN A 512 -21.01 -0.01 5.33
C GLN A 512 -19.55 -0.41 5.56
N VAL A 513 -18.77 0.45 6.22
CA VAL A 513 -17.34 0.24 6.47
C VAL A 513 -17.04 0.41 7.96
N LEU A 514 -16.48 -0.63 8.57
CA LEU A 514 -15.98 -0.62 9.94
C LEU A 514 -14.51 -1.01 9.95
N LYS A 515 -13.62 -0.05 10.26
CA LYS A 515 -12.17 -0.24 10.34
C LYS A 515 -11.65 0.11 11.73
N LEU A 516 -11.07 -0.89 12.39
CA LEU A 516 -10.59 -0.85 13.78
C LEU A 516 -9.18 -1.45 13.92
N SER A 517 -8.55 -1.81 12.81
CA SER A 517 -7.27 -2.51 12.78
C SER A 517 -6.14 -1.74 13.47
N HIS A 518 -5.11 -2.42 13.96
CA HIS A 518 -3.95 -1.84 14.65
C HIS A 518 -4.36 -0.95 15.84
N ASN A 519 -4.93 -1.60 16.86
CA ASN A 519 -5.30 -1.00 18.13
C ASN A 519 -4.99 -2.01 19.27
N ARG A 520 -5.43 -1.72 20.50
CA ARG A 520 -5.32 -2.60 21.67
C ARG A 520 -6.70 -3.08 22.16
N LEU A 521 -7.68 -3.18 21.25
CA LEU A 521 -9.03 -3.64 21.60
C LEU A 521 -8.98 -5.09 22.08
N ASN A 522 -9.72 -5.41 23.14
CA ASN A 522 -9.71 -6.73 23.77
C ASN A 522 -11.13 -7.31 23.95
N GLY A 523 -11.23 -8.45 24.62
CA GLY A 523 -12.52 -9.14 24.82
C GLY A 523 -13.07 -9.75 23.55
N ASN A 524 -14.36 -10.10 23.59
CA ASN A 524 -15.04 -10.86 22.53
C ASN A 524 -15.64 -9.95 21.45
N LEU A 525 -15.79 -10.48 20.24
CA LEU A 525 -16.62 -9.87 19.21
C LEU A 525 -18.10 -9.90 19.65
N PRO A 526 -18.86 -8.79 19.61
CA PRO A 526 -20.25 -8.79 20.06
C PRO A 526 -21.18 -9.38 18.99
N ASN A 527 -22.10 -10.27 19.40
CA ASN A 527 -23.15 -10.84 18.52
C ASN A 527 -24.00 -9.78 17.81
N SER A 528 -24.13 -8.58 18.39
CA SER A 528 -24.87 -7.48 17.77
C SER A 528 -24.25 -7.00 16.46
N LEU A 529 -22.97 -7.29 16.20
CA LEU A 529 -22.32 -7.02 14.91
C LEU A 529 -23.05 -7.71 13.76
N GLY A 530 -23.59 -8.92 13.99
CA GLY A 530 -24.36 -9.68 13.01
C GLY A 530 -25.69 -9.03 12.60
N GLN A 531 -26.05 -7.85 13.13
CA GLN A 531 -27.25 -7.09 12.76
C GLN A 531 -27.00 -6.06 11.64
N LEU A 532 -25.74 -5.82 11.24
CA LEU A 532 -25.37 -4.75 10.31
C LEU A 532 -25.61 -5.15 8.83
N LEU A 533 -26.86 -5.07 8.39
CA LEU A 533 -27.32 -5.49 7.06
C LEU A 533 -26.57 -4.84 5.86
N LYS A 534 -26.08 -3.61 6.04
CA LYS A 534 -25.39 -2.86 4.99
C LYS A 534 -23.86 -2.99 5.04
N LEU A 535 -23.32 -3.74 6.01
CA LEU A 535 -21.88 -3.84 6.19
C LEU A 535 -21.25 -4.58 5.00
N LYS A 536 -20.28 -3.92 4.36
CA LYS A 536 -19.53 -4.41 3.21
C LYS A 536 -18.08 -4.77 3.58
N THR A 537 -17.49 -3.95 4.47
CA THR A 537 -16.09 -4.04 4.86
C THR A 537 -15.96 -4.08 6.38
N LEU A 538 -15.34 -5.14 6.88
CA LEU A 538 -15.05 -5.35 8.30
C LEU A 538 -13.56 -5.62 8.51
N GLY A 539 -12.85 -4.67 9.10
CA GLY A 539 -11.44 -4.78 9.44
C GLY A 539 -11.18 -4.50 10.92
N PHE A 540 -10.57 -5.44 11.63
CA PHE A 540 -10.21 -5.30 13.05
C PHE A 540 -8.91 -6.05 13.39
N SER A 541 -8.05 -6.24 12.39
CA SER A 541 -6.77 -6.95 12.51
C SER A 541 -5.79 -6.30 13.48
N TYR A 542 -4.84 -7.06 14.00
CA TYR A 542 -3.81 -6.62 14.95
C TYR A 542 -4.43 -5.88 16.15
N ASN A 543 -5.25 -6.62 16.89
CA ASN A 543 -5.83 -6.23 18.17
C ASN A 543 -5.58 -7.38 19.17
N LEU A 544 -6.11 -7.26 20.39
CA LEU A 544 -5.99 -8.23 21.48
C LEU A 544 -7.31 -8.99 21.70
N MET A 545 -8.15 -9.14 20.66
CA MET A 545 -9.45 -9.79 20.79
C MET A 545 -9.30 -11.30 20.99
N THR A 546 -10.15 -11.85 21.85
CA THR A 546 -10.19 -13.26 22.22
C THR A 546 -11.63 -13.77 22.21
N GLY A 547 -11.83 -15.05 22.50
CA GLY A 547 -13.17 -15.65 22.62
C GLY A 547 -13.64 -16.37 21.36
N VAL A 548 -14.89 -16.82 21.40
CA VAL A 548 -15.47 -17.71 20.39
C VAL A 548 -16.35 -16.92 19.43
N VAL A 549 -16.05 -17.02 18.13
CA VAL A 549 -16.85 -16.53 17.02
C VAL A 549 -17.69 -17.67 16.48
N THR A 550 -18.97 -17.41 16.26
CA THR A 550 -19.96 -18.32 15.68
C THR A 550 -20.70 -17.64 14.54
N GLU A 551 -21.52 -18.37 13.79
CA GLU A 551 -22.38 -17.86 12.73
C GLU A 551 -23.27 -16.68 13.15
N ALA A 552 -23.60 -16.56 14.45
CA ALA A 552 -24.43 -15.48 14.99
C ALA A 552 -23.80 -14.09 14.78
N HIS A 553 -22.46 -14.00 14.79
CA HIS A 553 -21.73 -12.74 14.57
C HIS A 553 -21.83 -12.24 13.13
N PHE A 554 -22.27 -13.11 12.21
CA PHE A 554 -22.28 -12.90 10.77
C PHE A 554 -23.67 -13.01 10.16
N ALA A 555 -24.69 -13.32 10.97
CA ALA A 555 -25.98 -13.84 10.53
C ALA A 555 -26.72 -12.99 9.48
N LYS A 556 -26.59 -11.65 9.51
CA LYS A 556 -27.27 -10.76 8.56
C LYS A 556 -26.32 -9.97 7.64
N LEU A 557 -25.03 -10.32 7.59
CA LEU A 557 -24.03 -9.54 6.85
C LEU A 557 -24.01 -9.87 5.35
N VAL A 558 -25.16 -9.81 4.68
CA VAL A 558 -25.33 -10.30 3.29
C VAL A 558 -24.47 -9.59 2.23
N ASN A 559 -24.02 -8.37 2.53
CA ASN A 559 -23.23 -7.54 1.62
C ASN A 559 -21.72 -7.59 1.89
N LEU A 560 -21.27 -8.39 2.87
CA LEU A 560 -19.87 -8.43 3.28
C LEU A 560 -19.01 -9.09 2.20
N TYR A 561 -18.03 -8.35 1.67
CA TYR A 561 -17.07 -8.88 0.70
C TYR A 561 -15.61 -8.80 1.20
N TYR A 562 -15.36 -8.00 2.24
CA TYR A 562 -14.03 -7.86 2.85
C TYR A 562 -14.09 -8.15 4.35
N LEU A 563 -13.35 -9.17 4.79
CA LEU A 563 -13.17 -9.53 6.19
C LEU A 563 -11.68 -9.67 6.54
N ASN A 564 -11.20 -8.79 7.42
CA ASN A 564 -9.83 -8.80 7.90
C ASN A 564 -9.77 -8.80 9.43
N GLY A 565 -9.62 -9.99 10.00
CA GLY A 565 -9.54 -10.24 11.44
C GLY A 565 -8.15 -10.63 11.94
N LYS A 566 -7.13 -10.64 11.06
CA LYS A 566 -5.84 -11.25 11.35
C LYS A 566 -5.12 -10.73 12.60
N GLY A 567 -4.27 -11.56 13.20
CA GLY A 567 -3.44 -11.14 14.33
C GLY A 567 -4.25 -10.91 15.62
N ASN A 568 -5.45 -11.49 15.71
CA ASN A 568 -6.21 -11.65 16.95
C ASN A 568 -6.18 -13.13 17.38
N SER A 569 -6.53 -13.43 18.63
CA SER A 569 -6.56 -14.80 19.19
C SER A 569 -8.00 -15.32 19.31
N LEU A 570 -8.75 -15.23 18.21
CA LEU A 570 -10.16 -15.64 18.14
C LEU A 570 -10.29 -17.11 17.74
N ILE A 571 -11.36 -17.76 18.22
CA ILE A 571 -11.69 -19.15 17.89
C ILE A 571 -12.96 -19.14 17.03
N LEU A 572 -12.88 -19.50 15.75
CA LEU A 572 -14.07 -19.62 14.91
C LEU A 572 -14.62 -21.03 15.02
N ARG A 573 -15.76 -21.20 15.69
CA ARG A 573 -16.43 -22.49 15.89
C ARG A 573 -17.92 -22.38 15.56
N PRO A 574 -18.32 -22.54 14.29
CA PRO A 574 -19.72 -22.60 13.91
C PRO A 574 -20.44 -23.74 14.67
N GLN A 575 -21.68 -23.52 15.10
CA GLN A 575 -22.45 -24.57 15.79
C GLN A 575 -22.95 -25.64 14.81
N HIS A 576 -23.15 -25.26 13.55
CA HIS A 576 -23.60 -26.15 12.48
C HIS A 576 -22.44 -26.46 11.52
N ALA A 577 -22.14 -27.75 11.32
CA ALA A 577 -21.07 -28.20 10.42
C ALA A 577 -21.26 -27.78 8.96
N ASN A 578 -22.52 -27.64 8.51
CA ASN A 578 -22.89 -27.22 7.15
C ASN A 578 -23.27 -25.73 7.08
N TRP A 579 -22.72 -24.90 7.95
CA TRP A 579 -22.99 -23.47 7.92
C TRP A 579 -22.55 -22.88 6.57
N ILE A 580 -23.48 -22.18 5.90
CA ILE A 580 -23.22 -21.40 4.70
C ILE A 580 -23.32 -19.93 5.11
N PRO A 581 -22.20 -19.18 5.11
CA PRO A 581 -22.22 -17.75 5.38
C PRO A 581 -23.16 -17.02 4.40
N PRO A 582 -23.90 -15.99 4.85
CA PRO A 582 -24.89 -15.30 4.02
C PRO A 582 -24.28 -14.36 2.97
N PHE A 583 -22.97 -14.44 2.75
CA PHE A 583 -22.17 -13.50 1.97
C PHE A 583 -21.17 -14.20 1.06
N GLN A 584 -20.56 -13.44 0.15
CA GLN A 584 -19.49 -13.87 -0.74
C GLN A 584 -18.30 -12.94 -0.59
N LEU A 585 -17.24 -13.43 0.04
CA LEU A 585 -16.01 -12.70 0.28
C LEU A 585 -15.13 -12.70 -0.97
N GLU A 586 -14.54 -11.54 -1.25
CA GLU A 586 -13.41 -11.37 -2.16
C GLU A 586 -12.08 -11.43 -1.38
N TYR A 587 -12.08 -10.91 -0.14
CA TYR A 587 -10.89 -10.81 0.71
C TYR A 587 -11.16 -11.40 2.09
N LEU A 588 -10.37 -12.40 2.47
CA LEU A 588 -10.45 -13.05 3.76
C LEU A 588 -9.08 -13.22 4.41
N TYR A 589 -8.86 -12.55 5.54
CA TYR A 589 -7.63 -12.64 6.33
C TYR A 589 -7.95 -13.04 7.77
N LEU A 590 -7.69 -14.29 8.12
CA LEU A 590 -7.94 -14.88 9.44
C LEU A 590 -6.68 -15.41 10.11
N ASN A 591 -5.48 -15.02 9.66
CA ASN A 591 -4.26 -15.58 10.22
C ASN A 591 -4.15 -15.37 11.74
N SER A 592 -3.60 -16.38 12.41
CA SER A 592 -3.51 -16.52 13.87
C SER A 592 -4.83 -16.82 14.61
N TRP A 593 -5.97 -16.98 13.91
CA TRP A 593 -7.20 -17.47 14.55
C TRP A 593 -7.16 -18.99 14.71
N VAL A 594 -7.87 -19.54 15.69
CA VAL A 594 -8.08 -21.00 15.79
C VAL A 594 -9.26 -21.39 14.89
N LEU A 595 -8.96 -21.99 13.74
CA LEU A 595 -9.95 -22.56 12.81
C LEU A 595 -10.01 -24.08 12.85
N GLY A 596 -8.89 -24.74 13.17
CA GLY A 596 -8.78 -26.19 13.19
C GLY A 596 -9.41 -26.88 14.41
N PRO A 597 -9.31 -28.22 14.47
CA PRO A 597 -8.43 -29.06 13.65
C PRO A 597 -8.94 -29.35 12.23
N GLU A 598 -10.25 -29.29 12.01
CA GLU A 598 -10.88 -29.57 10.71
C GLU A 598 -10.71 -28.43 9.71
N PHE A 599 -10.64 -28.78 8.42
CA PHE A 599 -10.59 -27.81 7.34
C PHE A 599 -11.97 -27.14 7.20
N PRO A 600 -12.07 -25.79 7.22
CA PRO A 600 -13.37 -25.13 7.25
C PRO A 600 -14.16 -25.32 5.95
N LEU A 601 -15.16 -26.20 5.96
CA LEU A 601 -15.96 -26.54 4.76
C LEU A 601 -16.73 -25.34 4.22
N TRP A 602 -17.12 -24.40 5.09
CA TRP A 602 -17.82 -23.18 4.68
C TRP A 602 -17.00 -22.31 3.71
N LEU A 603 -15.66 -22.42 3.70
CA LEU A 603 -14.81 -21.71 2.73
C LEU A 603 -15.16 -22.11 1.29
N GLN A 604 -15.58 -23.36 1.04
CA GLN A 604 -15.97 -23.82 -0.28
C GLN A 604 -17.23 -23.13 -0.82
N SER A 605 -18.02 -22.49 0.05
CA SER A 605 -19.17 -21.69 -0.37
C SER A 605 -18.79 -20.31 -0.92
N GLN A 606 -17.55 -19.85 -0.72
CA GLN A 606 -17.09 -18.51 -1.07
C GLN A 606 -16.48 -18.48 -2.49
N ARG A 607 -17.32 -18.44 -3.52
CA ARG A 607 -16.90 -18.60 -4.93
C ARG A 607 -16.20 -17.38 -5.52
N GLU A 608 -16.32 -16.24 -4.87
CA GLU A 608 -15.77 -14.95 -5.30
C GLU A 608 -14.41 -14.62 -4.67
N LEU A 609 -13.79 -15.56 -3.93
CA LEU A 609 -12.51 -15.32 -3.25
C LEU A 609 -11.39 -14.99 -4.23
N LEU A 610 -10.74 -13.86 -3.98
CA LEU A 610 -9.53 -13.39 -4.65
C LEU A 610 -8.29 -13.52 -3.75
N TYR A 611 -8.47 -13.26 -2.44
CA TYR A 611 -7.41 -13.33 -1.42
C TYR A 611 -7.85 -14.18 -0.23
N LEU A 612 -7.07 -15.21 0.08
CA LEU A 612 -7.27 -16.06 1.25
C LEU A 612 -5.99 -16.19 2.06
N ASP A 613 -6.04 -15.76 3.32
CA ASP A 613 -4.99 -16.00 4.31
C ASP A 613 -5.58 -16.69 5.55
N VAL A 614 -5.27 -17.98 5.69
CA VAL A 614 -5.59 -18.84 6.83
C VAL A 614 -4.32 -19.42 7.43
N SER A 615 -3.21 -18.68 7.35
CA SER A 615 -1.93 -19.08 7.93
C SER A 615 -1.98 -19.10 9.46
N ASN A 616 -1.24 -20.02 10.08
CA ASN A 616 -1.19 -20.17 11.54
C ASN A 616 -2.58 -20.31 12.18
N THR A 617 -3.42 -21.22 11.67
CA THR A 617 -4.80 -21.40 12.14
C THR A 617 -5.12 -22.74 12.80
N SER A 618 -4.09 -23.51 13.14
CA SER A 618 -4.17 -24.83 13.78
C SER A 618 -4.93 -25.90 12.98
N ILE A 619 -5.09 -25.71 11.66
CA ILE A 619 -5.73 -26.71 10.79
C ILE A 619 -4.79 -27.90 10.64
N SER A 620 -5.32 -29.11 10.79
CA SER A 620 -4.54 -30.37 10.74
C SER A 620 -5.17 -31.49 9.91
N SER A 621 -6.47 -31.39 9.60
CA SER A 621 -7.12 -32.35 8.71
C SER A 621 -6.58 -32.22 7.27
N PRO A 622 -6.71 -33.29 6.45
CA PRO A 622 -6.39 -33.21 5.03
C PRO A 622 -7.24 -32.17 4.28
N ILE A 623 -6.62 -31.44 3.35
CA ILE A 623 -7.37 -30.57 2.43
C ILE A 623 -8.17 -31.41 1.43
N HIS A 624 -9.42 -31.03 1.17
CA HIS A 624 -10.24 -31.72 0.18
C HIS A 624 -9.78 -31.39 -1.24
N LYS A 625 -9.64 -32.40 -2.12
CA LYS A 625 -9.13 -32.22 -3.50
C LYS A 625 -9.94 -31.23 -4.34
N SER A 626 -11.25 -31.07 -4.07
CA SER A 626 -12.08 -30.10 -4.78
C SER A 626 -11.74 -28.63 -4.45
N PHE A 627 -11.02 -28.36 -3.35
CA PHE A 627 -10.65 -27.01 -2.93
C PHE A 627 -9.95 -26.25 -4.07
N TRP A 628 -8.97 -26.88 -4.72
CA TRP A 628 -8.17 -26.32 -5.81
C TRP A 628 -8.97 -25.98 -7.07
N ARG A 629 -10.17 -26.55 -7.22
CA ARG A 629 -11.11 -26.25 -8.32
C ARG A 629 -12.23 -25.29 -7.92
N SER A 630 -12.37 -25.02 -6.61
CA SER A 630 -13.49 -24.24 -6.08
C SER A 630 -13.30 -22.73 -6.25
N PHE A 631 -12.07 -22.26 -6.50
CA PHE A 631 -11.74 -20.83 -6.57
C PHE A 631 -10.99 -20.50 -7.88
N PRO A 632 -11.69 -20.33 -9.01
CA PRO A 632 -11.05 -20.08 -10.30
C PRO A 632 -10.31 -18.73 -10.35
N ASN A 633 -10.79 -17.73 -9.61
CA ASN A 633 -10.26 -16.36 -9.60
C ASN A 633 -9.26 -16.09 -8.46
N LEU A 634 -8.89 -17.10 -7.66
CA LEU A 634 -8.01 -16.92 -6.51
C LEU A 634 -6.62 -16.48 -6.95
N ALA A 635 -6.23 -15.26 -6.57
CA ALA A 635 -4.95 -14.65 -6.92
C ALA A 635 -3.90 -14.78 -5.82
N TYR A 636 -4.33 -14.81 -4.55
CA TYR A 636 -3.46 -14.92 -3.39
C TYR A 636 -3.93 -16.02 -2.45
N LEU A 637 -3.03 -16.94 -2.12
CA LEU A 637 -3.27 -17.99 -1.15
C LEU A 637 -2.13 -18.13 -0.15
N ASP A 638 -2.42 -17.93 1.13
CA ASP A 638 -1.55 -18.26 2.25
C ASP A 638 -2.24 -19.25 3.21
N MET A 639 -1.69 -20.47 3.31
CA MET A 639 -2.08 -21.50 4.28
C MET A 639 -0.91 -21.93 5.15
N SER A 640 0.15 -21.12 5.22
CA SER A 640 1.40 -21.48 5.88
C SER A 640 1.25 -21.69 7.39
N LYS A 641 2.24 -22.34 8.01
CA LYS A 641 2.34 -22.55 9.47
C LYS A 641 1.11 -23.28 10.04
N ASN A 642 0.68 -24.34 9.37
CA ASN A 642 -0.38 -25.23 9.84
C ASN A 642 0.15 -26.67 9.90
N VAL A 643 -0.74 -27.64 10.04
CA VAL A 643 -0.42 -29.08 10.00
C VAL A 643 -1.24 -29.76 8.89
N ILE A 644 -1.57 -29.00 7.82
CA ILE A 644 -2.46 -29.46 6.75
C ILE A 644 -1.80 -30.58 5.97
N GLN A 645 -2.57 -31.63 5.74
CA GLN A 645 -2.16 -32.79 4.94
C GLN A 645 -2.83 -32.77 3.56
N GLY A 646 -2.30 -33.59 2.65
CA GLY A 646 -2.92 -33.84 1.35
C GLY A 646 -1.96 -33.59 0.19
N SER A 647 -2.49 -33.74 -1.01
CA SER A 647 -1.79 -33.48 -2.27
C SER A 647 -2.72 -32.79 -3.24
N PHE A 648 -2.14 -32.11 -4.23
CA PHE A 648 -2.89 -31.40 -5.26
C PHE A 648 -2.29 -31.64 -6.64
N SER A 649 -3.15 -31.66 -7.66
CA SER A 649 -2.77 -32.00 -9.03
C SER A 649 -2.61 -30.78 -9.94
N SER A 650 -3.06 -29.60 -9.52
CA SER A 650 -3.05 -28.37 -10.33
C SER A 650 -3.27 -27.14 -9.47
N PHE A 651 -2.69 -26.01 -9.87
CA PHE A 651 -2.96 -24.70 -9.28
C PHE A 651 -4.22 -24.05 -9.87
N PRO A 652 -4.93 -23.21 -9.09
CA PRO A 652 -5.95 -22.30 -9.62
C PRO A 652 -5.38 -21.45 -10.78
N PRO A 653 -6.16 -21.18 -11.84
CA PRO A 653 -5.68 -20.49 -13.04
C PRO A 653 -5.11 -19.08 -12.78
N SER A 654 -5.78 -18.30 -11.92
CA SER A 654 -5.42 -16.91 -11.65
C SER A 654 -4.40 -16.73 -10.52
N LEU A 655 -3.84 -17.82 -9.97
CA LEU A 655 -2.98 -17.74 -8.79
C LEU A 655 -1.65 -17.08 -9.13
N GLY A 656 -1.35 -15.99 -8.41
CA GLY A 656 -0.07 -15.28 -8.49
C GLY A 656 0.83 -15.48 -7.25
N VAL A 657 0.21 -15.65 -6.07
CA VAL A 657 0.93 -15.91 -4.81
C VAL A 657 0.46 -17.22 -4.20
N LEU A 658 1.41 -18.11 -3.94
CA LEU A 658 1.20 -19.35 -3.21
C LEU A 658 2.18 -19.45 -2.03
N ASN A 659 1.64 -19.46 -0.82
CA ASN A 659 2.40 -19.78 0.38
C ASN A 659 1.76 -20.95 1.14
N LEU A 660 2.41 -22.11 1.08
CA LEU A 660 2.02 -23.34 1.78
C LEU A 660 3.06 -23.76 2.82
N ASN A 661 4.02 -22.88 3.15
CA ASN A 661 5.18 -23.29 3.92
C ASN A 661 4.80 -23.86 5.30
N SER A 662 5.64 -24.73 5.86
CA SER A 662 5.46 -25.31 7.20
C SER A 662 4.10 -26.01 7.35
N ASN A 663 3.93 -27.11 6.61
CA ASN A 663 2.75 -27.97 6.59
C ASN A 663 3.16 -29.46 6.43
N LYS A 664 2.21 -30.34 6.11
CA LYS A 664 2.43 -31.77 5.82
C LYS A 664 1.92 -32.16 4.43
N PHE A 665 2.03 -31.26 3.45
CA PHE A 665 1.66 -31.58 2.07
C PHE A 665 2.62 -32.62 1.47
N THR A 666 2.08 -33.51 0.64
CA THR A 666 2.79 -34.66 0.07
C THR A 666 2.56 -34.76 -1.44
N GLY A 667 3.28 -35.66 -2.10
CA GLY A 667 3.16 -35.95 -3.52
C GLY A 667 4.08 -35.08 -4.38
N ARG A 668 3.87 -35.13 -5.70
CA ARG A 668 4.69 -34.39 -6.67
C ARG A 668 4.17 -32.98 -6.88
N LEU A 669 5.08 -32.03 -7.07
CA LEU A 669 4.73 -30.68 -7.53
C LEU A 669 4.10 -30.74 -8.93
N PRO A 670 2.92 -30.16 -9.16
CA PRO A 670 2.25 -30.23 -10.45
C PRO A 670 2.88 -29.29 -11.47
N SER A 671 2.63 -29.52 -12.77
CA SER A 671 3.05 -28.61 -13.84
C SER A 671 2.49 -27.19 -13.64
N ASN A 672 3.29 -26.20 -14.00
CA ASN A 672 2.98 -24.77 -13.90
C ASN A 672 2.71 -24.11 -15.28
N SER A 673 2.46 -24.88 -16.34
CA SER A 673 2.15 -24.34 -17.67
C SER A 673 0.90 -23.47 -17.67
N GLY A 674 0.96 -22.34 -18.36
CA GLY A 674 -0.10 -21.34 -18.51
C GLY A 674 -0.45 -20.64 -17.20
N ARG A 675 0.51 -20.43 -16.29
CA ARG A 675 0.29 -19.81 -14.97
C ARG A 675 1.24 -18.64 -14.73
N GLN A 676 0.75 -17.61 -14.04
CA GLN A 676 1.50 -16.38 -13.70
C GLN A 676 1.85 -16.35 -12.20
N LEU A 677 2.58 -17.36 -11.72
CA LEU A 677 2.98 -17.46 -10.31
C LEU A 677 4.24 -16.62 -10.05
N ALA A 678 4.08 -15.49 -9.37
CA ALA A 678 5.18 -14.59 -9.04
C ALA A 678 5.85 -14.93 -7.69
N TYR A 679 5.12 -15.52 -6.75
CA TYR A 679 5.65 -15.96 -5.45
C TYR A 679 5.21 -17.38 -5.14
N ILE A 680 6.19 -18.27 -4.92
CA ILE A 680 5.94 -19.67 -4.56
C ILE A 680 6.81 -20.03 -3.36
N ASP A 681 6.16 -20.29 -2.22
CA ASP A 681 6.80 -20.89 -1.05
C ASP A 681 6.03 -22.15 -0.63
N VAL A 682 6.64 -23.30 -0.87
CA VAL A 682 6.14 -24.62 -0.46
C VAL A 682 7.13 -25.33 0.46
N SER A 683 8.04 -24.56 1.08
CA SER A 683 9.08 -25.09 1.94
C SER A 683 8.54 -25.74 3.22
N ASN A 684 9.36 -26.57 3.88
CA ASN A 684 8.98 -27.29 5.10
C ASN A 684 7.70 -28.12 4.92
N ASN A 685 7.72 -29.04 3.94
CA ASN A 685 6.65 -29.97 3.63
C ASN A 685 7.25 -31.36 3.32
N SER A 686 6.46 -32.26 2.73
CA SER A 686 6.87 -33.61 2.34
C SER A 686 6.68 -33.83 0.83
N PHE A 687 6.88 -32.81 0.00
CA PHE A 687 6.83 -32.96 -1.47
C PHE A 687 7.98 -33.82 -1.97
N GLU A 688 7.73 -34.63 -2.99
CA GLU A 688 8.67 -35.61 -3.53
C GLU A 688 8.72 -35.60 -5.06
N GLY A 689 9.65 -36.36 -5.64
CA GLY A 689 9.82 -36.50 -7.09
C GLY A 689 10.71 -35.44 -7.73
N SER A 690 10.73 -35.41 -9.06
CA SER A 690 11.63 -34.56 -9.85
C SER A 690 11.06 -33.16 -10.09
N LEU A 691 11.94 -32.16 -10.12
CA LEU A 691 11.62 -30.78 -10.46
C LEU A 691 11.35 -30.54 -11.96
N HIS A 692 11.67 -31.49 -12.84
CA HIS A 692 11.63 -31.26 -14.29
C HIS A 692 10.27 -30.81 -14.80
N GLN A 693 9.20 -31.50 -14.39
CA GLN A 693 7.85 -31.15 -14.82
C GLN A 693 7.39 -29.79 -14.27
N PHE A 694 7.82 -29.42 -13.07
CA PHE A 694 7.45 -28.15 -12.45
C PHE A 694 8.24 -26.98 -13.05
N LEU A 695 9.55 -27.09 -13.25
CA LEU A 695 10.38 -25.98 -13.72
C LEU A 695 10.34 -25.79 -15.24
N CYS A 696 10.32 -26.88 -16.01
CA CYS A 696 10.50 -26.80 -17.46
C CYS A 696 9.20 -26.65 -18.24
N SER A 697 8.07 -26.70 -17.55
CA SER A 697 6.76 -26.46 -18.15
C SER A 697 6.34 -24.98 -18.10
N TYR A 698 7.21 -24.12 -17.56
CA TYR A 698 6.91 -22.72 -17.31
C TYR A 698 6.99 -21.87 -18.59
N ASP A 699 5.91 -21.16 -18.86
CA ASP A 699 5.72 -20.20 -19.97
C ASP A 699 5.12 -18.87 -19.47
N GLY A 700 5.13 -18.64 -18.15
CA GLY A 700 4.59 -17.45 -17.49
C GLY A 700 5.57 -16.29 -17.41
N ILE A 701 5.09 -15.15 -16.91
CA ILE A 701 5.86 -13.88 -16.82
C ILE A 701 6.13 -13.58 -15.34
N LEU A 702 7.41 -13.40 -14.97
CA LEU A 702 7.94 -12.81 -13.70
C LEU A 702 7.81 -13.61 -12.37
N PRO A 703 8.40 -14.82 -12.23
CA PRO A 703 8.59 -15.43 -10.92
C PRO A 703 9.72 -14.72 -10.17
N ILE A 704 9.44 -14.12 -9.01
CA ILE A 704 10.43 -13.38 -8.20
C ILE A 704 11.01 -14.26 -7.10
N VAL A 705 10.17 -15.09 -6.47
CA VAL A 705 10.54 -15.95 -5.34
C VAL A 705 10.12 -17.39 -5.61
N LEU A 706 11.10 -18.29 -5.51
CA LEU A 706 10.89 -19.73 -5.53
C LEU A 706 11.57 -20.39 -4.33
N ASN A 707 10.76 -20.80 -3.36
CA ASN A 707 11.21 -21.51 -2.16
C ASN A 707 10.63 -22.92 -2.09
N LEU A 708 11.49 -23.91 -2.35
CA LEU A 708 11.20 -25.34 -2.33
C LEU A 708 11.99 -26.08 -1.23
N GLY A 709 12.66 -25.33 -0.34
CA GLY A 709 13.55 -25.88 0.68
C GLY A 709 12.87 -26.85 1.65
N ASN A 710 13.64 -27.74 2.27
CA ASN A 710 13.17 -28.65 3.33
C ASN A 710 11.98 -29.53 2.88
N ASN A 711 12.21 -30.34 1.84
CA ASN A 711 11.26 -31.29 1.27
C ASN A 711 11.97 -32.63 0.97
N HIS A 712 11.31 -33.54 0.26
CA HIS A 712 11.87 -34.83 -0.21
C HIS A 712 12.08 -34.85 -1.74
N LEU A 713 12.30 -33.68 -2.36
CA LEU A 713 12.50 -33.56 -3.81
C LEU A 713 13.79 -34.27 -4.22
N SER A 714 13.80 -34.89 -5.39
CA SER A 714 14.89 -35.80 -5.80
C SER A 714 15.18 -35.76 -7.29
N GLY A 715 16.27 -36.41 -7.70
CA GLY A 715 16.75 -36.40 -9.08
C GLY A 715 17.59 -35.17 -9.38
N VAL A 716 17.84 -34.89 -10.66
CA VAL A 716 18.70 -33.79 -11.10
C VAL A 716 17.99 -32.45 -11.14
N ILE A 717 18.73 -31.37 -10.90
CA ILE A 717 18.26 -30.00 -11.15
C ILE A 717 18.17 -29.79 -12.67
N PRO A 718 16.98 -29.51 -13.24
CA PRO A 718 16.79 -29.39 -14.69
C PRO A 718 17.52 -28.20 -15.32
N HIS A 719 17.68 -28.21 -16.66
CA HIS A 719 18.39 -27.18 -17.43
C HIS A 719 17.53 -26.02 -17.96
N CYS A 720 16.28 -25.86 -17.53
CA CYS A 720 15.31 -24.93 -18.13
C CYS A 720 15.22 -23.54 -17.45
N TRP A 721 16.31 -23.05 -16.89
CA TRP A 721 16.35 -21.79 -16.13
C TRP A 721 16.31 -20.52 -16.99
N GLU A 722 16.45 -20.66 -18.31
CA GLU A 722 16.29 -19.56 -19.28
C GLU A 722 14.88 -18.94 -19.25
N ASN A 723 13.89 -19.67 -18.73
CA ASN A 723 12.50 -19.22 -18.59
C ASN A 723 12.25 -18.46 -17.27
N TRP A 724 13.24 -18.34 -16.38
CA TRP A 724 13.09 -17.81 -15.01
C TRP A 724 13.92 -16.54 -14.78
N LYS A 725 14.05 -15.67 -15.79
CA LYS A 725 15.03 -14.56 -15.81
C LYS A 725 14.88 -13.53 -14.68
N ASP A 726 13.66 -13.31 -14.23
CA ASP A 726 13.33 -12.30 -13.21
C ASP A 726 13.43 -12.82 -11.77
N LEU A 727 13.88 -14.06 -11.59
CA LEU A 727 13.96 -14.71 -10.28
C LEU A 727 15.04 -14.08 -9.42
N GLN A 728 14.65 -13.57 -8.24
CA GLN A 728 15.55 -12.90 -7.30
C GLN A 728 15.93 -13.81 -6.13
N PHE A 729 15.07 -14.76 -5.77
CA PHE A 729 15.28 -15.69 -4.67
C PHE A 729 15.02 -17.13 -5.08
N LEU A 730 16.04 -17.98 -5.01
CA LEU A 730 15.95 -19.42 -5.27
C LEU A 730 16.43 -20.23 -4.06
N ASN A 731 15.52 -20.98 -3.44
CA ASN A 731 15.84 -21.90 -2.36
C ASN A 731 15.43 -23.35 -2.67
N LEU A 732 16.42 -24.24 -2.71
CA LEU A 732 16.31 -25.70 -2.91
C LEU A 732 16.98 -26.49 -1.77
N GLU A 733 17.22 -25.86 -0.62
CA GLU A 733 17.98 -26.46 0.49
C GLU A 733 17.33 -27.73 1.04
N ASN A 734 18.12 -28.58 1.69
CA ASN A 734 17.67 -29.74 2.48
C ASN A 734 16.65 -30.61 1.72
N ASN A 735 17.05 -31.09 0.55
CA ASN A 735 16.32 -32.01 -0.30
C ASN A 735 17.21 -33.22 -0.66
N ASN A 736 16.75 -34.09 -1.54
CA ASN A 736 17.50 -35.25 -2.04
C ASN A 736 17.92 -35.06 -3.52
N LEU A 737 18.20 -33.82 -3.91
CA LEU A 737 18.63 -33.47 -5.28
C LEU A 737 20.06 -33.94 -5.53
N SER A 738 20.35 -34.41 -6.74
CA SER A 738 21.61 -35.03 -7.12
C SER A 738 22.16 -34.50 -8.46
N GLY A 739 23.38 -34.89 -8.82
CA GLY A 739 23.99 -34.48 -10.10
C GLY A 739 24.65 -33.10 -10.03
N GLY A 740 25.00 -32.53 -11.18
CA GLY A 740 25.70 -31.24 -11.25
C GLY A 740 24.77 -30.02 -11.15
N ILE A 741 25.33 -28.89 -10.74
CA ILE A 741 24.65 -27.59 -10.84
C ILE A 741 24.52 -27.26 -12.35
N PRO A 742 23.31 -27.01 -12.89
CA PRO A 742 23.10 -26.83 -14.32
C PRO A 742 23.67 -25.49 -14.81
N VAL A 743 24.33 -25.50 -15.97
CA VAL A 743 24.95 -24.31 -16.56
C VAL A 743 23.97 -23.18 -16.85
N THR A 744 22.71 -23.50 -17.15
CA THR A 744 21.66 -22.52 -17.46
C THR A 744 21.18 -21.71 -16.26
N LEU A 745 21.55 -22.08 -15.02
CA LEU A 745 21.30 -21.22 -13.85
C LEU A 745 21.96 -19.84 -14.00
N GLY A 746 23.09 -19.76 -14.72
CA GLY A 746 23.78 -18.51 -15.03
C GLY A 746 22.97 -17.56 -15.92
N SER A 747 21.79 -17.95 -16.41
CA SER A 747 20.89 -17.09 -17.18
C SER A 747 19.96 -16.22 -16.31
N ILE A 748 19.94 -16.43 -14.99
CA ILE A 748 19.07 -15.71 -14.04
C ILE A 748 19.82 -14.50 -13.46
N THR A 749 20.05 -13.48 -14.27
CA THR A 749 20.91 -12.34 -13.88
C THR A 749 20.37 -11.50 -12.72
N GLU A 750 19.06 -11.56 -12.47
CA GLU A 750 18.41 -10.87 -11.36
C GLU A 750 18.51 -11.63 -10.02
N LEU A 751 19.23 -12.75 -9.95
CA LEU A 751 19.30 -13.56 -8.73
C LEU A 751 20.15 -12.90 -7.64
N HIS A 752 19.54 -12.63 -6.50
CA HIS A 752 20.22 -12.12 -5.30
C HIS A 752 20.58 -13.24 -4.31
N SER A 753 19.75 -14.29 -4.22
CA SER A 753 19.90 -15.34 -3.21
C SER A 753 19.78 -16.74 -3.79
N LEU A 754 20.82 -17.56 -3.60
CA LEU A 754 20.88 -18.94 -4.05
C LEU A 754 21.20 -19.91 -2.91
N HIS A 755 20.22 -20.75 -2.56
CA HIS A 755 20.33 -21.77 -1.52
C HIS A 755 20.18 -23.18 -2.11
N MET A 756 21.22 -23.99 -2.00
CA MET A 756 21.21 -25.41 -2.42
C MET A 756 21.91 -26.33 -1.42
N HIS A 757 22.14 -25.86 -0.19
CA HIS A 757 22.85 -26.63 0.83
C HIS A 757 22.04 -27.87 1.27
N GLY A 758 22.73 -28.89 1.79
CA GLY A 758 22.07 -30.10 2.31
C GLY A 758 21.39 -30.95 1.22
N ASN A 759 22.08 -31.13 0.10
CA ASN A 759 21.65 -32.00 -1.01
C ASN A 759 22.77 -33.02 -1.34
N LYS A 760 22.64 -33.73 -2.46
CA LYS A 760 23.65 -34.66 -3.02
C LYS A 760 24.24 -34.12 -4.32
N LEU A 761 24.41 -32.80 -4.41
CA LEU A 761 24.94 -32.16 -5.62
C LEU A 761 26.43 -32.48 -5.74
N SER A 762 26.86 -32.81 -6.95
CA SER A 762 28.19 -33.34 -7.25
C SER A 762 28.81 -32.59 -8.44
N GLY A 763 30.07 -32.86 -8.75
CA GLY A 763 30.76 -32.20 -9.86
C GLY A 763 31.30 -30.81 -9.49
N ARG A 764 31.78 -30.08 -10.50
CA ARG A 764 32.43 -28.77 -10.33
C ARG A 764 31.42 -27.63 -10.41
N LEU A 765 31.76 -26.49 -9.82
CA LEU A 765 30.99 -25.25 -10.01
C LEU A 765 31.05 -24.81 -11.49
N PRO A 766 29.90 -24.64 -12.17
CA PRO A 766 29.88 -24.23 -13.55
C PRO A 766 30.27 -22.75 -13.67
N ALA A 767 31.13 -22.45 -14.66
CA ALA A 767 31.64 -21.10 -14.88
C ALA A 767 30.54 -20.08 -15.17
N SER A 768 29.40 -20.50 -15.72
CA SER A 768 28.25 -19.63 -16.00
C SER A 768 27.67 -18.92 -14.78
N LEU A 769 27.92 -19.40 -13.56
CA LEU A 769 27.51 -18.70 -12.33
C LEU A 769 28.22 -17.33 -12.18
N MET A 770 29.32 -17.08 -12.88
CA MET A 770 29.97 -15.77 -12.92
C MET A 770 29.06 -14.66 -13.49
N ASN A 771 27.99 -15.04 -14.21
CA ASN A 771 27.03 -14.08 -14.77
C ASN A 771 26.02 -13.56 -13.73
N LEU A 772 25.96 -14.13 -12.53
CA LEU A 772 25.00 -13.77 -11.48
C LEU A 772 25.49 -12.57 -10.66
N THR A 773 25.78 -11.44 -11.30
CA THR A 773 26.51 -10.32 -10.68
C THR A 773 25.80 -9.67 -9.49
N ASN A 774 24.48 -9.84 -9.37
CA ASN A 774 23.67 -9.34 -8.25
C ASN A 774 23.64 -10.27 -7.03
N LEU A 775 24.31 -11.43 -7.10
CA LEU A 775 24.25 -12.44 -6.06
C LEU A 775 24.90 -11.96 -4.75
N GLU A 776 24.12 -11.96 -3.68
CA GLU A 776 24.54 -11.61 -2.31
C GLU A 776 24.71 -12.85 -1.43
N ILE A 777 23.92 -13.90 -1.65
CA ILE A 777 23.97 -15.14 -0.87
C ILE A 777 24.21 -16.33 -1.79
N LEU A 778 25.28 -17.09 -1.52
CA LEU A 778 25.58 -18.36 -2.15
C LEU A 778 25.83 -19.43 -1.09
N GLN A 779 24.86 -20.33 -0.92
CA GLN A 779 24.93 -21.43 0.05
C GLN A 779 24.88 -22.79 -0.65
N LEU A 780 26.03 -23.45 -0.70
CA LEU A 780 26.23 -24.76 -1.33
C LEU A 780 26.77 -25.82 -0.35
N GLY A 781 26.79 -25.51 0.94
CA GLY A 781 27.34 -26.39 1.97
C GLY A 781 26.64 -27.76 2.05
N ARG A 782 27.29 -28.76 2.63
CA ARG A 782 26.77 -30.13 2.81
C ARG A 782 26.31 -30.73 1.48
N ASN A 783 27.23 -30.84 0.54
CA ASN A 783 27.05 -31.45 -0.78
C ASN A 783 28.28 -32.32 -1.11
N GLU A 784 28.36 -32.82 -2.34
CA GLU A 784 29.44 -33.65 -2.86
C GLU A 784 30.26 -32.92 -3.94
N LEU A 785 30.28 -31.58 -3.92
CA LEU A 785 30.96 -30.75 -4.94
C LEU A 785 32.48 -30.93 -4.88
N VAL A 786 33.13 -30.92 -6.04
CA VAL A 786 34.56 -31.18 -6.22
C VAL A 786 35.24 -30.08 -7.04
N GLY A 787 36.58 -30.13 -7.11
CA GLY A 787 37.40 -29.18 -7.86
C GLY A 787 37.97 -28.08 -6.98
N ASN A 788 38.60 -27.09 -7.61
CA ASN A 788 39.11 -25.92 -6.92
C ASN A 788 37.98 -24.91 -6.68
N ILE A 789 38.09 -24.11 -5.63
CA ILE A 789 37.26 -22.90 -5.48
C ILE A 789 37.64 -21.94 -6.63
N PRO A 790 36.68 -21.51 -7.47
CA PRO A 790 37.02 -20.68 -8.62
C PRO A 790 37.36 -19.22 -8.28
N GLU A 791 38.33 -18.65 -9.00
CA GLU A 791 38.76 -17.24 -8.88
C GLU A 791 37.63 -16.25 -9.22
N TRP A 792 36.71 -16.63 -10.12
CA TRP A 792 35.61 -15.78 -10.54
C TRP A 792 34.62 -15.45 -9.41
N LEU A 793 34.57 -16.24 -8.34
CA LEU A 793 33.74 -15.91 -7.17
C LEU A 793 34.12 -14.55 -6.59
N GLY A 794 35.42 -14.24 -6.55
CA GLY A 794 35.92 -12.96 -6.03
C GLY A 794 35.93 -11.83 -7.06
N THR A 795 36.10 -12.14 -8.35
CA THR A 795 36.23 -11.11 -9.40
C THR A 795 34.92 -10.73 -10.09
N HIS A 796 33.92 -11.61 -10.10
CA HIS A 796 32.68 -11.41 -10.86
C HIS A 796 31.42 -11.31 -9.98
N LEU A 797 31.50 -11.61 -8.68
CA LEU A 797 30.38 -11.53 -7.74
C LEU A 797 30.65 -10.53 -6.58
N PRO A 798 30.81 -9.22 -6.87
CA PRO A 798 31.25 -8.22 -5.89
C PRO A 798 30.24 -7.96 -4.77
N SER A 799 28.97 -8.32 -4.99
CA SER A 799 27.87 -8.14 -4.04
C SER A 799 27.78 -9.26 -3.00
N LEU A 800 28.61 -10.32 -3.08
CA LEU A 800 28.52 -11.44 -2.16
C LEU A 800 28.77 -11.03 -0.70
N ARG A 801 27.82 -11.43 0.14
CA ARG A 801 27.81 -11.22 1.58
C ARG A 801 27.92 -12.52 2.35
N ILE A 802 27.32 -13.59 1.85
CA ILE A 802 27.35 -14.91 2.48
C ILE A 802 27.84 -15.93 1.45
N LEU A 803 28.98 -16.54 1.73
CA LEU A 803 29.53 -17.65 0.97
C LEU A 803 29.72 -18.85 1.89
N ASN A 804 28.89 -19.88 1.73
CA ASN A 804 28.97 -21.11 2.50
C ASN A 804 29.20 -22.31 1.57
N LEU A 805 30.42 -22.87 1.61
CA LEU A 805 30.85 -24.04 0.85
C LEU A 805 31.21 -25.22 1.76
N ARG A 806 30.83 -25.17 3.05
CA ARG A 806 31.27 -26.16 4.04
C ARG A 806 30.86 -27.58 3.68
N PHE A 807 31.53 -28.59 4.22
CA PHE A 807 31.17 -30.01 4.01
C PHE A 807 30.99 -30.34 2.51
N ASN A 808 32.07 -30.16 1.74
CA ASN A 808 32.17 -30.54 0.34
C ASN A 808 33.53 -31.24 0.11
N ASN A 809 33.88 -31.49 -1.16
CA ASN A 809 35.15 -32.07 -1.57
C ASN A 809 36.04 -31.08 -2.33
N PHE A 810 35.92 -29.77 -2.07
CA PHE A 810 36.77 -28.76 -2.70
C PHE A 810 38.23 -28.95 -2.28
N HIS A 811 39.16 -28.81 -3.22
CA HIS A 811 40.59 -29.01 -3.00
C HIS A 811 41.41 -27.88 -3.62
N GLY A 812 42.74 -27.92 -3.49
CA GLY A 812 43.62 -26.86 -3.96
C GLY A 812 43.63 -25.66 -3.02
N ASN A 813 44.15 -24.53 -3.49
CA ASN A 813 44.34 -23.35 -2.66
C ASN A 813 43.07 -22.51 -2.54
N ILE A 814 42.96 -21.73 -1.46
CA ILE A 814 41.99 -20.64 -1.35
C ILE A 814 42.44 -19.53 -2.30
N PRO A 815 41.65 -19.15 -3.34
CA PRO A 815 42.04 -18.12 -4.29
C PRO A 815 42.24 -16.76 -3.61
N HIS A 816 43.28 -16.03 -4.00
CA HIS A 816 43.54 -14.69 -3.48
C HIS A 816 42.42 -13.71 -3.89
N GLU A 817 41.78 -13.96 -5.03
CA GLU A 817 40.68 -13.18 -5.60
C GLU A 817 39.48 -13.10 -4.65
N LEU A 818 39.27 -14.09 -3.77
CA LEU A 818 38.18 -14.01 -2.77
C LEU A 818 38.31 -12.79 -1.86
N CYS A 819 39.51 -12.24 -1.68
CA CYS A 819 39.71 -11.00 -0.94
C CYS A 819 39.08 -9.76 -1.61
N ASN A 820 38.64 -9.86 -2.86
CA ASN A 820 37.91 -8.78 -3.53
C ASN A 820 36.45 -8.67 -3.08
N LEU A 821 35.95 -9.63 -2.28
CA LEU A 821 34.59 -9.61 -1.74
C LEU A 821 34.46 -8.61 -0.57
N THR A 822 34.37 -7.33 -0.89
CA THR A 822 34.37 -6.25 0.13
C THR A 822 33.18 -6.32 1.09
N HIS A 823 32.04 -6.83 0.64
CA HIS A 823 30.80 -6.92 1.42
C HIS A 823 30.64 -8.25 2.19
N ILE A 824 31.65 -9.13 2.15
CA ILE A 824 31.55 -10.45 2.78
C ILE A 824 31.35 -10.30 4.30
N GLN A 825 30.42 -11.08 4.81
CA GLN A 825 30.00 -11.13 6.21
C GLN A 825 30.20 -12.53 6.79
N ILE A 826 29.89 -13.57 6.00
CA ILE A 826 30.08 -14.96 6.37
C ILE A 826 30.87 -15.66 5.27
N LEU A 827 32.03 -16.18 5.63
CA LEU A 827 32.85 -17.04 4.78
C LEU A 827 33.08 -18.38 5.51
N ASP A 828 32.37 -19.41 5.08
CA ASP A 828 32.48 -20.76 5.63
C ASP A 828 32.96 -21.74 4.56
N LEU A 829 34.22 -22.15 4.69
CA LEU A 829 34.89 -23.13 3.82
C LEU A 829 35.26 -24.41 4.59
N ALA A 830 34.70 -24.61 5.77
CA ALA A 830 35.07 -25.69 6.67
C ALA A 830 34.79 -27.09 6.08
N HIS A 831 35.49 -28.11 6.56
CA HIS A 831 35.28 -29.50 6.14
C HIS A 831 35.39 -29.69 4.62
N ASN A 832 36.53 -29.32 4.07
CA ASN A 832 36.90 -29.55 2.67
C ASN A 832 38.30 -30.19 2.61
N LYS A 833 38.92 -30.19 1.43
CA LYS A 833 40.28 -30.68 1.18
C LYS A 833 41.21 -29.55 0.74
N LEU A 834 40.97 -28.33 1.21
CA LEU A 834 41.74 -27.15 0.83
C LEU A 834 43.14 -27.21 1.40
N SER A 835 44.11 -26.72 0.64
CA SER A 835 45.55 -26.75 0.97
C SER A 835 46.19 -25.39 0.72
N GLY A 836 47.50 -25.27 0.97
CA GLY A 836 48.22 -24.01 0.79
C GLY A 836 48.01 -23.04 1.95
N ASN A 837 48.42 -21.80 1.74
CA ASN A 837 48.41 -20.77 2.78
C ASN A 837 47.06 -20.05 2.86
N ILE A 838 46.73 -19.51 4.04
CA ILE A 838 45.60 -18.59 4.22
C ILE A 838 45.96 -17.26 3.52
N PRO A 839 45.07 -16.67 2.69
CA PRO A 839 45.32 -15.38 2.03
C PRO A 839 45.60 -14.24 3.04
N THR A 840 46.57 -13.39 2.75
CA THR A 840 46.95 -12.25 3.63
C THR A 840 46.08 -11.01 3.41
N CYS A 841 45.26 -10.99 2.36
CA CYS A 841 44.49 -9.82 1.90
C CYS A 841 43.11 -9.65 2.54
N VAL A 842 42.82 -10.32 3.66
CA VAL A 842 41.50 -10.29 4.31
C VAL A 842 41.11 -8.92 4.87
N ASN A 843 42.08 -8.02 5.04
CA ASN A 843 41.85 -6.61 5.41
C ASN A 843 40.99 -5.83 4.40
N ASN A 844 40.77 -6.39 3.20
CA ASN A 844 39.86 -5.85 2.18
C ASN A 844 38.37 -6.15 2.45
N PHE A 845 38.05 -7.00 3.42
CA PHE A 845 36.66 -7.26 3.84
C PHE A 845 36.14 -6.08 4.67
N ASN A 846 35.49 -5.12 4.01
CA ASN A 846 35.07 -3.86 4.63
C ASN A 846 34.07 -4.07 5.77
N VAL A 847 33.12 -4.99 5.61
CA VAL A 847 32.14 -5.32 6.65
C VAL A 847 32.82 -5.97 7.86
N LEU A 848 33.64 -7.01 7.65
CA LEU A 848 34.35 -7.69 8.74
C LEU A 848 35.40 -6.81 9.44
N SER A 849 35.95 -5.81 8.75
CA SER A 849 36.90 -4.83 9.31
C SER A 849 36.24 -3.56 9.85
N GLY A 850 34.91 -3.46 9.85
CA GLY A 850 34.17 -2.30 10.38
C GLY A 850 34.28 -1.02 9.55
N LYS A 851 34.79 -1.10 8.31
CA LYS A 851 34.80 0.02 7.35
C LYS A 851 33.41 0.28 6.77
N GLU A 852 32.51 -0.69 6.83
CA GLU A 852 31.13 -0.63 6.37
C GLU A 852 30.18 -1.22 7.42
N SER A 853 28.99 -0.62 7.58
CA SER A 853 27.99 -1.07 8.54
C SER A 853 27.22 -2.31 8.07
N ILE A 854 26.93 -3.23 8.99
CA ILE A 854 26.10 -4.41 8.73
C ILE A 854 24.67 -3.99 8.37
N SER A 855 24.17 -4.41 7.21
CA SER A 855 22.77 -4.23 6.78
C SER A 855 21.98 -5.53 6.93
N ASN A 856 20.67 -5.46 7.21
CA ASN A 856 19.86 -6.69 7.24
C ASN A 856 19.69 -7.26 5.82
N VAL A 857 20.03 -8.53 5.60
CA VAL A 857 19.71 -9.25 4.35
C VAL A 857 18.24 -9.72 4.42
N GLN A 858 17.30 -8.79 4.28
CA GLN A 858 15.88 -9.12 4.18
C GLN A 858 15.34 -8.66 2.83
N TYR A 859 14.96 -9.61 2.00
CA TYR A 859 14.25 -9.32 0.75
C TYR A 859 12.77 -9.15 1.06
N SER A 860 12.34 -7.89 1.04
CA SER A 860 10.92 -7.55 1.16
C SER A 860 10.40 -7.23 -0.23
N PHE A 861 9.51 -8.08 -0.74
CA PHE A 861 8.93 -7.89 -2.07
C PHE A 861 7.60 -7.16 -1.93
N PRO A 862 7.49 -5.88 -2.33
CA PRO A 862 6.22 -5.18 -2.32
C PRO A 862 5.30 -5.82 -3.37
N PHE A 863 4.33 -6.60 -2.90
CA PHE A 863 3.34 -7.19 -3.79
C PHE A 863 2.22 -6.17 -4.05
N SER A 864 2.24 -5.54 -5.20
CA SER A 864 1.12 -4.80 -5.77
C SER A 864 0.62 -5.57 -6.99
N TYR A 865 -0.18 -6.62 -6.76
CA TYR A 865 -0.89 -7.26 -7.87
C TYR A 865 -1.94 -6.29 -8.39
N TYR A 866 -1.58 -5.55 -9.44
CA TYR A 866 -2.55 -4.91 -10.31
C TYR A 866 -2.93 -5.93 -11.38
N PRO A 867 -4.20 -6.40 -11.45
CA PRO A 867 -4.62 -7.21 -12.58
C PRO A 867 -4.28 -6.47 -13.88
N ALA A 868 -3.71 -7.19 -14.85
CA ALA A 868 -3.17 -6.65 -16.09
C ALA A 868 -4.12 -5.60 -16.70
N GLY A 869 -3.64 -4.34 -16.79
CA GLY A 869 -4.42 -3.19 -17.25
C GLY A 869 -4.09 -1.85 -16.61
N TYR A 870 -3.15 -1.79 -15.65
CA TYR A 870 -2.78 -0.56 -14.94
C TYR A 870 -1.29 -0.21 -15.09
N SER A 871 -1.01 0.83 -15.87
CA SER A 871 0.18 1.66 -15.70
C SER A 871 -0.23 2.91 -14.91
N TYR A 872 0.25 3.05 -13.68
CA TYR A 872 0.23 4.34 -12.98
C TYR A 872 1.47 5.12 -13.43
N SER A 873 1.29 6.06 -14.36
CA SER A 873 2.19 7.20 -14.44
C SER A 873 1.83 8.15 -13.31
N SER A 874 2.79 8.44 -12.44
CA SER A 874 2.73 9.55 -11.49
C SER A 874 2.44 10.85 -12.25
N GLY A 875 1.19 11.29 -12.22
CA GLY A 875 0.75 12.61 -12.66
C GLY A 875 0.12 13.30 -11.46
N SER A 876 0.77 14.35 -10.99
CA SER A 876 0.27 15.31 -10.01
C SER A 876 -0.97 16.04 -10.52
N GLY A 877 -1.99 16.19 -9.67
CA GLY A 877 -3.06 17.19 -9.83
C GLY A 877 -4.49 16.61 -9.89
N GLY A 878 -5.36 17.10 -8.99
CA GLY A 878 -6.82 16.93 -9.07
C GLY A 878 -7.46 16.16 -7.90
N SER A 879 -7.81 16.88 -6.84
CA SER A 879 -8.56 16.44 -5.67
C SER A 879 -10.04 16.17 -6.00
N THR A 880 -10.63 15.18 -5.32
CA THR A 880 -11.97 15.25 -4.70
C THR A 880 -12.15 13.96 -3.88
N ILE A 881 -12.22 14.10 -2.55
CA ILE A 881 -12.54 13.01 -1.61
C ILE A 881 -11.54 11.81 -1.63
N SER A 882 -10.24 12.10 -1.55
CA SER A 882 -9.22 11.09 -1.21
C SER A 882 -9.10 10.81 0.29
N ALA A 883 -9.89 11.48 1.15
CA ALA A 883 -10.09 11.03 2.53
C ALA A 883 -10.88 9.70 2.63
N PHE A 884 -11.57 9.30 1.55
CA PHE A 884 -12.14 7.96 1.36
C PHE A 884 -11.32 7.07 0.42
N ALA A 885 -10.13 7.49 -0.03
CA ALA A 885 -9.14 6.52 -0.56
C ALA A 885 -8.60 5.61 0.57
N SER A 886 -8.98 5.88 1.82
CA SER A 886 -8.93 4.92 2.92
C SER A 886 -10.02 3.84 2.84
N ALA A 887 -11.05 3.95 1.99
CA ALA A 887 -12.09 2.92 1.79
C ALA A 887 -11.66 1.84 0.80
N SER A 888 -10.83 2.20 -0.19
CA SER A 888 -10.17 1.28 -1.14
C SER A 888 -8.69 1.06 -0.85
N SER A 889 -8.26 1.25 0.40
CA SER A 889 -7.09 0.51 0.90
C SER A 889 -7.45 -0.98 1.00
N GLY A 890 -7.54 -1.64 -0.17
CA GLY A 890 -6.92 -2.96 -0.32
C GLY A 890 -5.51 -2.87 0.24
N PRO A 891 -4.96 -3.98 0.77
CA PRO A 891 -3.81 -3.93 1.65
C PRO A 891 -2.70 -3.06 1.04
N ALA A 892 -2.45 -1.89 1.64
CA ALA A 892 -1.19 -1.21 1.47
C ALA A 892 -0.14 -2.20 1.98
N GLY A 893 0.60 -2.82 1.06
CA GLY A 893 1.72 -3.71 1.31
C GLY A 893 1.39 -4.93 2.16
N SER A 894 0.82 -5.98 1.57
CA SER A 894 1.27 -7.32 2.00
C SER A 894 2.68 -7.50 1.43
N THR A 895 3.68 -6.97 2.13
CA THR A 895 5.07 -7.25 1.82
C THR A 895 5.31 -8.69 2.20
N ILE A 896 5.54 -9.54 1.21
CA ILE A 896 5.93 -10.92 1.47
C ILE A 896 7.44 -10.93 1.56
N SER A 897 7.96 -11.28 2.74
CA SER A 897 9.39 -11.35 2.99
C SER A 897 9.88 -12.78 2.76
N ALA A 898 10.89 -12.96 1.93
CA ALA A 898 11.66 -14.20 1.91
C ALA A 898 12.73 -14.11 2.99
N PHE A 899 12.82 -15.13 3.84
CA PHE A 899 13.85 -15.21 4.89
C PHE A 899 14.92 -16.20 4.47
N SER A 900 16.17 -15.75 4.53
CA SER A 900 17.33 -16.62 4.38
C SER A 900 17.68 -17.25 5.73
N SER A 901 18.03 -18.54 5.70
CA SER A 901 18.60 -19.23 6.86
C SER A 901 19.91 -19.91 6.51
N ASP A 902 20.75 -20.18 7.50
CA ASP A 902 21.96 -21.00 7.34
C ASP A 902 22.29 -21.78 8.62
N SER A 903 22.96 -22.92 8.48
CA SER A 903 23.50 -23.69 9.61
C SER A 903 25.00 -23.41 9.77
N LEU A 904 25.33 -22.62 10.80
CA LEU A 904 26.68 -22.12 11.06
C LEU A 904 27.25 -22.72 12.34
N VAL A 905 28.58 -22.85 12.42
CA VAL A 905 29.26 -23.27 13.65
C VAL A 905 29.78 -22.05 14.41
N LEU A 906 29.12 -21.72 15.51
CA LEU A 906 29.58 -20.72 16.46
C LEU A 906 29.75 -21.36 17.82
N LYS A 907 30.83 -21.04 18.53
CA LYS A 907 31.11 -21.57 19.86
C LYS A 907 31.20 -23.11 19.92
N GLY A 908 31.69 -23.73 18.86
CA GLY A 908 31.81 -25.19 18.75
C GLY A 908 30.49 -25.94 18.60
N ARG A 909 29.37 -25.25 18.38
CA ARG A 909 28.04 -25.82 18.16
C ARG A 909 27.48 -25.37 16.82
N GLU A 910 26.82 -26.29 16.13
CA GLU A 910 26.10 -25.99 14.91
C GLU A 910 24.65 -25.58 15.23
N ASP A 911 24.26 -24.38 14.82
CA ASP A 911 22.92 -23.84 15.01
C ASP A 911 22.41 -23.20 13.70
N THR A 912 21.09 -23.24 13.49
CA THR A 912 20.45 -22.61 12.33
C THR A 912 20.06 -21.17 12.65
N TYR A 913 20.60 -20.22 11.89
CA TYR A 913 20.34 -18.78 12.00
C TYR A 913 19.38 -18.36 10.89
N GLY A 914 18.24 -17.76 11.25
CA GLY A 914 17.26 -17.21 10.29
C GLY A 914 17.09 -15.70 10.48
N ALA A 915 16.19 -15.29 11.38
CA ALA A 915 15.84 -13.88 11.60
C ALA A 915 17.02 -12.94 11.95
N ILE A 916 18.09 -13.49 12.52
CA ILE A 916 19.31 -12.76 12.92
C ILE A 916 20.53 -13.12 12.06
N LEU A 917 20.38 -13.89 10.98
CA LEU A 917 21.49 -14.28 10.10
C LEU A 917 22.28 -13.05 9.61
N GLY A 918 21.56 -11.97 9.28
CA GLY A 918 22.14 -10.70 8.88
C GLY A 918 23.02 -10.01 9.93
N LEU A 919 23.04 -10.46 11.19
CA LEU A 919 23.87 -9.90 12.27
C LEU A 919 25.11 -10.75 12.60
N VAL A 920 25.26 -11.92 11.98
CA VAL A 920 26.35 -12.87 12.29
C VAL A 920 27.55 -12.60 11.40
N THR A 921 28.74 -12.46 11.98
CA THR A 921 30.01 -12.33 11.24
C THR A 921 30.93 -13.51 11.54
N LEU A 922 31.32 -14.27 10.52
CA LEU A 922 32.01 -15.54 10.70
C LEU A 922 33.04 -15.81 9.61
N LEU A 923 34.20 -16.32 10.04
CA LEU A 923 35.24 -16.89 9.19
C LEU A 923 35.60 -18.28 9.71
N ASP A 924 35.19 -19.31 8.99
CA ASP A 924 35.48 -20.71 9.33
C ASP A 924 36.22 -21.41 8.19
N LEU A 925 37.47 -21.77 8.46
CA LEU A 925 38.34 -22.54 7.55
C LEU A 925 38.74 -23.89 8.16
N SER A 926 38.03 -24.33 9.21
CA SER A 926 38.39 -25.51 9.98
C SER A 926 38.29 -26.82 9.19
N SER A 927 38.99 -27.84 9.68
CA SER A 927 38.96 -29.19 9.07
C SER A 927 39.34 -29.18 7.59
N ASN A 928 40.51 -28.65 7.29
CA ASN A 928 41.14 -28.62 5.96
C ASN A 928 42.62 -29.07 6.07
N TYR A 929 43.41 -28.90 5.00
CA TYR A 929 44.84 -29.19 4.94
C TYR A 929 45.68 -27.91 4.80
N LEU A 930 45.22 -26.79 5.38
CA LEU A 930 45.92 -25.50 5.27
C LEU A 930 47.25 -25.52 6.03
N VAL A 931 48.25 -24.83 5.47
CA VAL A 931 49.63 -24.77 5.97
C VAL A 931 50.08 -23.31 6.09
N GLY A 932 51.30 -23.09 6.57
CA GLY A 932 51.85 -21.74 6.74
C GLY A 932 51.36 -21.08 8.03
N HIS A 933 51.59 -19.77 8.13
CA HIS A 933 51.32 -19.00 9.34
C HIS A 933 49.92 -18.37 9.31
N ILE A 934 49.36 -18.05 10.47
CA ILE A 934 48.16 -17.21 10.57
C ILE A 934 48.57 -15.76 10.25
N PRO A 935 48.08 -15.15 9.14
CA PRO A 935 48.51 -13.80 8.75
C PRO A 935 48.07 -12.73 9.74
N THR A 936 48.93 -11.77 10.03
CA THR A 936 48.65 -10.67 10.98
C THR A 936 47.50 -9.78 10.50
N GLU A 937 47.24 -9.71 9.20
CA GLU A 937 46.14 -8.94 8.60
C GLU A 937 44.76 -9.39 9.08
N HIS A 938 44.59 -10.63 9.56
CA HIS A 938 43.34 -11.11 10.15
C HIS A 938 42.95 -10.36 11.42
N THR A 939 43.94 -9.81 12.13
CA THR A 939 43.70 -9.00 13.34
C THR A 939 43.01 -7.66 13.05
N THR A 940 42.92 -7.28 11.77
CA THR A 940 42.20 -6.07 11.33
C THR A 940 40.68 -6.26 11.22
N LEU A 941 40.18 -7.49 11.35
CA LEU A 941 38.75 -7.82 11.24
C LEU A 941 38.02 -7.55 12.56
N SER A 942 37.87 -6.27 12.93
CA SER A 942 37.35 -5.86 14.24
C SER A 942 35.89 -6.23 14.50
N GLU A 943 35.08 -6.43 13.46
CA GLU A 943 33.65 -6.79 13.57
C GLU A 943 33.41 -8.30 13.54
N LEU A 944 34.45 -9.12 13.41
CA LEU A 944 34.32 -10.58 13.34
C LEU A 944 33.92 -11.16 14.70
N GLN A 945 32.83 -11.94 14.74
CA GLN A 945 32.34 -12.59 15.96
C GLN A 945 32.89 -14.01 16.15
N SER A 946 33.12 -14.75 15.07
CA SER A 946 33.62 -16.14 15.13
C SER A 946 34.77 -16.37 14.17
N LEU A 947 35.89 -16.84 14.70
CA LEU A 947 37.08 -17.25 13.94
C LEU A 947 37.42 -18.70 14.27
N ASN A 948 37.42 -19.56 13.25
CA ASN A 948 37.70 -20.99 13.42
C ASN A 948 38.68 -21.50 12.36
N PHE A 949 39.91 -21.79 12.77
CA PHE A 949 40.98 -22.37 11.96
C PHE A 949 41.40 -23.76 12.45
N SER A 950 40.60 -24.38 13.31
CA SER A 950 40.94 -25.65 13.93
C SER A 950 41.12 -26.79 12.93
N ARG A 951 41.85 -27.84 13.32
CA ARG A 951 42.06 -29.06 12.52
C ARG A 951 42.67 -28.77 11.14
N ASN A 952 43.80 -28.07 11.14
CA ASN A 952 44.61 -27.78 9.96
C ASN A 952 46.08 -28.15 10.23
N GLN A 953 47.02 -27.69 9.41
CA GLN A 953 48.47 -27.87 9.59
C GLN A 953 49.21 -26.53 9.74
N LEU A 954 48.55 -25.53 10.33
CA LEU A 954 49.11 -24.19 10.49
C LEU A 954 50.29 -24.19 11.46
N THR A 955 51.31 -23.40 11.16
CA THR A 955 52.57 -23.27 11.91
C THR A 955 52.77 -21.82 12.37
N GLY A 956 53.77 -21.55 13.20
CA GLY A 956 54.06 -20.20 13.69
C GLY A 956 53.27 -19.81 14.93
N GLY A 957 53.45 -18.56 15.37
CA GLY A 957 52.72 -18.01 16.52
C GLY A 957 51.34 -17.47 16.16
N ILE A 958 50.48 -17.37 17.17
CA ILE A 958 49.24 -16.59 17.08
C ILE A 958 49.64 -15.11 17.02
N PRO A 959 49.10 -14.30 16.09
CA PRO A 959 49.49 -12.90 15.93
C PRO A 959 49.33 -12.05 17.20
N ASP A 960 50.33 -11.20 17.50
CA ASP A 960 50.34 -10.38 18.72
C ASP A 960 49.16 -9.40 18.82
N LYS A 961 48.58 -9.00 17.69
CA LYS A 961 47.43 -8.08 17.62
C LYS A 961 46.06 -8.77 17.68
N ILE A 962 46.00 -10.08 17.95
CA ILE A 962 44.71 -10.81 18.02
C ILE A 962 43.73 -10.18 19.03
N GLY A 963 44.25 -9.53 20.09
CA GLY A 963 43.46 -8.78 21.06
C GLY A 963 42.75 -7.53 20.53
N ASP A 964 43.08 -7.06 19.32
CA ASP A 964 42.42 -5.90 18.69
C ASP A 964 41.04 -6.26 18.13
N MET A 965 40.74 -7.55 17.95
CA MET A 965 39.47 -8.08 17.44
C MET A 965 38.38 -8.09 18.51
N LYS A 966 37.98 -6.90 18.99
CA LYS A 966 37.14 -6.75 20.20
C LYS A 966 35.75 -7.37 20.10
N SER A 967 35.19 -7.54 18.90
CA SER A 967 33.88 -8.18 18.71
C SER A 967 33.91 -9.71 18.76
N LEU A 968 35.10 -10.32 18.92
CA LEU A 968 35.26 -11.77 18.87
C LEU A 968 34.62 -12.46 20.08
N VAL A 969 33.69 -13.36 19.79
CA VAL A 969 32.94 -14.17 20.75
C VAL A 969 33.43 -15.61 20.78
N SER A 970 33.96 -16.10 19.65
CA SER A 970 34.47 -17.47 19.49
C SER A 970 35.81 -17.48 18.76
N LEU A 971 36.82 -18.12 19.35
CA LEU A 971 38.13 -18.35 18.74
C LEU A 971 38.55 -19.81 18.90
N ASP A 972 38.69 -20.53 17.79
CA ASP A 972 39.19 -21.90 17.78
C ASP A 972 40.34 -22.05 16.78
N VAL A 973 41.54 -22.33 17.30
CA VAL A 973 42.76 -22.63 16.51
C VAL A 973 43.36 -23.97 16.92
N SER A 974 42.56 -24.83 17.58
CA SER A 974 43.00 -26.12 18.09
C SER A 974 43.39 -27.11 16.99
N MET A 975 44.14 -28.15 17.36
CA MET A 975 44.58 -29.22 16.45
C MET A 975 45.33 -28.67 15.23
N ASN A 976 46.39 -27.92 15.49
CA ASN A 976 47.31 -27.36 14.49
C ASN A 976 48.78 -27.64 14.91
N LYS A 977 49.75 -26.98 14.28
CA LYS A 977 51.18 -27.04 14.59
C LYS A 977 51.72 -25.68 15.07
N LEU A 978 50.88 -24.86 15.70
CA LEU A 978 51.24 -23.51 16.17
C LEU A 978 52.25 -23.60 17.31
N TYR A 979 53.19 -22.67 17.38
CA TYR A 979 54.25 -22.64 18.39
C TYR A 979 54.56 -21.22 18.84
N GLY A 980 55.33 -21.06 19.92
CA GLY A 980 55.60 -19.76 20.54
C GLY A 980 54.69 -19.51 21.75
N GLN A 981 54.64 -18.27 22.23
CA GLN A 981 53.82 -17.88 23.39
C GLN A 981 52.43 -17.43 22.99
N LEU A 982 51.46 -17.56 23.90
CA LEU A 982 50.15 -16.92 23.74
C LEU A 982 50.30 -15.39 23.85
N PRO A 983 49.80 -14.59 22.88
CA PRO A 983 49.89 -13.14 22.96
C PRO A 983 49.22 -12.56 24.20
N MET A 984 49.90 -11.65 24.90
CA MET A 984 49.34 -10.96 26.07
C MET A 984 48.09 -10.14 25.72
N SER A 985 47.95 -9.70 24.46
CA SER A 985 46.78 -8.98 23.97
C SER A 985 45.48 -9.80 24.01
N LEU A 986 45.53 -11.14 24.09
CA LEU A 986 44.34 -11.98 24.25
C LEU A 986 43.53 -11.61 25.50
N SER A 987 44.18 -11.00 26.50
CA SER A 987 43.51 -10.46 27.69
C SER A 987 42.49 -9.36 27.38
N ASN A 988 42.59 -8.68 26.23
CA ASN A 988 41.70 -7.60 25.80
C ASN A 988 40.36 -8.09 25.21
N LEU A 989 40.20 -9.40 24.94
CA LEU A 989 39.01 -9.97 24.30
C LEU A 989 37.88 -10.22 25.32
N ASN A 990 37.23 -9.14 25.75
CA ASN A 990 36.25 -9.17 26.84
C ASN A 990 34.92 -9.89 26.52
N PHE A 991 34.58 -10.08 25.24
CA PHE A 991 33.34 -10.75 24.81
C PHE A 991 33.54 -12.24 24.46
N LEU A 992 34.78 -12.72 24.56
CA LEU A 992 35.13 -14.09 24.24
C LEU A 992 34.40 -15.05 25.18
N SER A 993 33.60 -15.95 24.62
CA SER A 993 32.80 -16.93 25.36
C SER A 993 33.05 -18.38 24.94
N SER A 994 33.83 -18.57 23.87
CA SER A 994 34.33 -19.86 23.43
C SER A 994 35.77 -19.70 22.97
N PHE A 995 36.67 -20.47 23.55
CA PHE A 995 38.10 -20.40 23.27
C PHE A 995 38.71 -21.81 23.26
N ASN A 996 39.49 -22.12 22.23
CA ASN A 996 40.17 -23.40 22.13
C ASN A 996 41.50 -23.29 21.34
N VAL A 997 42.60 -23.59 22.02
CA VAL A 997 43.97 -23.64 21.48
C VAL A 997 44.61 -25.01 21.67
N SER A 998 43.83 -26.00 22.11
CA SER A 998 44.31 -27.34 22.44
C SER A 998 45.01 -28.03 21.27
N TYR A 999 45.90 -28.98 21.59
CA TYR A 999 46.66 -29.78 20.63
C TYR A 999 47.43 -28.92 19.62
N ASN A 1000 48.38 -28.15 20.13
CA ASN A 1000 49.34 -27.35 19.38
C ASN A 1000 50.74 -27.55 20.01
N ASN A 1001 51.70 -26.68 19.70
CA ASN A 1001 53.06 -26.69 20.28
C ASN A 1001 53.38 -25.35 20.98
N LEU A 1002 52.37 -24.72 21.58
CA LEU A 1002 52.47 -23.44 22.29
C LEU A 1002 53.18 -23.62 23.64
N THR A 1003 53.86 -22.57 24.11
CA THR A 1003 54.67 -22.60 25.33
C THR A 1003 54.51 -21.33 26.15
N GLY A 1004 54.95 -21.32 27.40
CA GLY A 1004 54.94 -20.13 28.26
C GLY A 1004 53.64 -19.95 29.05
N ARG A 1005 53.49 -18.78 29.69
CA ARG A 1005 52.38 -18.52 30.62
C ARG A 1005 51.09 -18.18 29.87
N VAL A 1006 49.95 -18.68 30.34
CA VAL A 1006 48.62 -18.23 29.87
C VAL A 1006 48.39 -16.78 30.35
N PRO A 1007 48.06 -15.82 29.45
CA PRO A 1007 47.79 -14.43 29.83
C PRO A 1007 46.67 -14.32 30.87
N SER A 1008 46.85 -13.46 31.87
CA SER A 1008 45.83 -13.23 32.91
C SER A 1008 44.74 -12.25 32.43
N SER A 1009 43.48 -12.70 32.41
CA SER A 1009 42.28 -11.87 32.23
C SER A 1009 41.03 -12.58 32.79
N THR A 1010 39.99 -11.81 33.10
CA THR A 1010 38.73 -12.37 33.62
C THR A 1010 38.11 -13.42 32.70
N GLN A 1011 38.23 -13.27 31.37
CA GLN A 1011 37.71 -14.24 30.41
C GLN A 1011 38.59 -15.48 30.27
N LEU A 1012 39.91 -15.34 30.13
CA LEU A 1012 40.79 -16.48 29.85
C LEU A 1012 40.85 -17.48 31.01
N GLN A 1013 40.78 -17.00 32.26
CA GLN A 1013 40.72 -17.86 33.44
C GLN A 1013 39.35 -18.51 33.66
N SER A 1014 38.30 -18.13 32.91
CA SER A 1014 36.98 -18.77 32.99
C SER A 1014 36.87 -20.06 32.17
N PHE A 1015 37.78 -20.28 31.22
CA PHE A 1015 37.77 -21.45 30.34
C PHE A 1015 38.36 -22.69 31.01
N ASN A 1016 37.89 -23.86 30.59
CA ASN A 1016 38.34 -25.15 31.11
C ASN A 1016 39.77 -25.45 30.63
N GLU A 1017 40.54 -26.19 31.45
CA GLU A 1017 41.85 -26.73 31.10
C GLU A 1017 41.86 -27.49 29.75
N SER A 1018 40.74 -28.13 29.39
CA SER A 1018 40.57 -28.79 28.09
C SER A 1018 40.79 -27.86 26.88
N SER A 1019 40.57 -26.56 27.02
CA SER A 1019 40.82 -25.58 25.95
C SER A 1019 42.31 -25.35 25.67
N PHE A 1020 43.20 -25.78 26.57
CA PHE A 1020 44.64 -25.52 26.53
C PHE A 1020 45.48 -26.81 26.41
N ILE A 1021 44.87 -27.96 26.68
CA ILE A 1021 45.53 -29.28 26.73
C ILE A 1021 46.35 -29.59 25.47
N GLY A 1022 47.42 -30.37 25.63
CA GLY A 1022 48.29 -30.76 24.51
C GLY A 1022 49.19 -29.64 24.02
N ASN A 1023 49.55 -28.69 24.90
CA ASN A 1023 50.56 -27.65 24.72
C ASN A 1023 51.52 -27.64 25.91
N GLY A 1024 52.64 -26.91 25.83
CA GLY A 1024 53.57 -26.65 26.95
C GLY A 1024 53.27 -25.35 27.70
N LEU A 1025 51.98 -25.07 27.96
CA LEU A 1025 51.51 -23.85 28.64
C LEU A 1025 51.49 -24.03 30.16
N CYS A 1026 51.69 -22.95 30.91
CA CYS A 1026 51.70 -22.96 32.37
C CYS A 1026 50.88 -21.78 32.97
N GLY A 1027 50.46 -21.89 34.22
CA GLY A 1027 49.62 -20.90 34.90
C GLY A 1027 48.12 -21.06 34.62
N ALA A 1028 47.29 -20.55 35.55
CA ALA A 1028 45.84 -20.73 35.51
C ALA A 1028 45.23 -20.28 34.17
N PRO A 1029 44.35 -21.10 33.54
CA PRO A 1029 43.63 -22.25 34.12
C PRO A 1029 44.31 -23.62 33.99
N VAL A 1030 45.56 -23.69 33.51
CA VAL A 1030 46.33 -24.94 33.41
C VAL A 1030 46.98 -25.26 34.76
N THR A 1031 47.07 -26.54 35.15
CA THR A 1031 47.63 -26.93 36.47
C THR A 1031 49.14 -26.81 36.58
N ASP A 1032 49.86 -26.75 35.44
CA ASP A 1032 51.32 -26.69 35.41
C ASP A 1032 51.85 -25.34 35.92
N THR A 1033 52.79 -25.39 36.86
CA THR A 1033 53.40 -24.20 37.47
C THR A 1033 54.56 -23.67 36.63
N CYS A 1034 54.55 -22.37 36.29
CA CYS A 1034 55.65 -21.74 35.54
C CYS A 1034 56.94 -21.65 36.39
N VAL A 1035 58.08 -22.04 35.84
CA VAL A 1035 59.39 -21.95 36.51
C VAL A 1035 59.85 -20.48 36.59
N PRO A 1036 60.28 -19.96 37.76
CA PRO A 1036 60.88 -18.63 37.86
C PRO A 1036 62.27 -18.64 37.21
N VAL A 1037 62.55 -17.71 36.31
CA VAL A 1037 63.91 -17.46 35.80
C VAL A 1037 64.61 -16.51 36.77
N GLU A 1038 65.74 -16.94 37.34
CA GLU A 1038 66.64 -16.08 38.12
C GLU A 1038 67.32 -15.06 37.17
N VAL A 1039 67.12 -13.77 37.43
CA VAL A 1039 67.89 -12.66 36.84
C VAL A 1039 68.50 -11.85 38.00
N PRO A 1040 69.79 -11.44 37.93
CA PRO A 1040 70.45 -10.73 39.02
C PRO A 1040 69.93 -9.30 39.18
N ASP A 1041 69.92 -8.83 40.43
CA ASP A 1041 69.44 -7.54 40.90
C ASP A 1041 69.81 -6.35 39.99
N SER A 1042 68.79 -5.81 39.32
CA SER A 1042 68.68 -4.38 39.06
C SER A 1042 67.29 -3.94 39.49
N GLU A 1043 67.24 -3.11 40.54
CA GLU A 1043 66.04 -2.50 41.07
C GLU A 1043 65.31 -1.74 39.95
N VAL A 1044 64.25 -2.36 39.42
CA VAL A 1044 63.14 -1.66 38.79
C VAL A 1044 61.99 -1.77 39.75
N GLN A 1045 61.63 -0.64 40.37
CA GLN A 1045 60.38 -0.50 41.10
C GLN A 1045 59.23 -0.71 40.10
N ILE A 1046 58.64 -1.90 40.13
CA ILE A 1046 57.31 -2.13 39.60
C ILE A 1046 56.37 -1.83 40.77
N GLU A 1047 55.63 -0.73 40.69
CA GLU A 1047 54.43 -0.55 41.50
C GLU A 1047 53.46 -1.67 41.12
N GLU A 1048 53.40 -2.71 41.96
CA GLU A 1048 52.21 -3.55 42.03
C GLU A 1048 51.08 -2.65 42.51
N ASP A 1049 50.21 -2.21 41.59
CA ASP A 1049 48.86 -1.80 41.96
C ASP A 1049 48.18 -3.02 42.58
N GLY A 1050 48.32 -3.14 43.90
CA GLY A 1050 47.49 -3.99 44.71
C GLY A 1050 46.02 -3.67 44.39
N PRO A 1051 45.10 -4.63 44.60
CA PRO A 1051 43.69 -4.42 44.31
C PRO A 1051 43.25 -3.08 44.90
N ASP A 1052 42.64 -2.22 44.07
CA ASP A 1052 42.10 -0.94 44.50
C ASP A 1052 41.03 -1.23 45.56
N TRP A 1053 41.46 -1.29 46.81
CA TRP A 1053 40.60 -1.50 47.95
C TRP A 1053 39.57 -0.37 48.01
N GLY A 1054 39.84 0.81 47.44
CA GLY A 1054 38.86 1.86 47.25
C GLY A 1054 37.74 1.46 46.29
N LEU A 1055 38.06 0.88 45.13
CA LEU A 1055 37.06 0.36 44.18
C LEU A 1055 36.32 -0.86 44.75
N ILE A 1056 37.02 -1.81 45.37
CA ILE A 1056 36.38 -3.00 45.95
C ILE A 1056 35.53 -2.62 47.16
N ILE A 1057 36.01 -1.76 48.05
CA ILE A 1057 35.23 -1.25 49.19
C ILE A 1057 34.08 -0.38 48.69
N SER A 1058 34.22 0.39 47.61
CA SER A 1058 33.11 1.19 47.05
C SER A 1058 32.10 0.36 46.28
N ILE A 1059 32.49 -0.72 45.59
CA ILE A 1059 31.57 -1.69 45.00
C ILE A 1059 30.86 -2.48 46.10
N MET A 1060 31.59 -2.93 47.12
CA MET A 1060 31.02 -3.66 48.26
C MET A 1060 30.10 -2.75 49.09
N ALA A 1061 30.52 -1.50 49.36
CA ALA A 1061 29.69 -0.51 50.04
C ALA A 1061 28.51 -0.09 49.18
N GLY A 1062 28.69 0.11 47.87
CA GLY A 1062 27.62 0.42 46.92
C GLY A 1062 26.61 -0.71 46.78
N PHE A 1063 27.07 -1.97 46.78
CA PHE A 1063 26.21 -3.14 46.83
C PHE A 1063 25.47 -3.23 48.17
N VAL A 1064 26.15 -3.02 49.30
CA VAL A 1064 25.53 -3.01 50.64
C VAL A 1064 24.50 -1.87 50.74
N PHE A 1065 24.87 -0.63 50.42
CA PHE A 1065 23.96 0.52 50.44
C PHE A 1065 22.82 0.37 49.43
N GLY A 1066 23.07 -0.10 48.21
CA GLY A 1066 22.05 -0.34 47.19
C GLY A 1066 21.09 -1.48 47.58
N PHE A 1067 21.62 -2.58 48.11
CA PHE A 1067 20.84 -3.70 48.64
C PHE A 1067 19.95 -3.25 49.80
N TRP A 1068 20.49 -2.50 50.77
CA TRP A 1068 19.72 -2.03 51.92
C TRP A 1068 18.78 -0.84 51.62
N ILE A 1069 19.09 0.02 50.65
CA ILE A 1069 18.17 1.07 50.15
C ILE A 1069 16.89 0.46 49.59
N ILE A 1070 16.97 -0.73 49.00
CA ILE A 1070 15.80 -1.46 48.52
C ILE A 1070 15.18 -2.30 49.65
N LEU A 1071 15.99 -3.02 50.44
CA LEU A 1071 15.49 -3.93 51.48
C LEU A 1071 14.81 -3.20 52.65
N VAL A 1072 15.37 -2.08 53.13
CA VAL A 1072 14.88 -1.38 54.33
C VAL A 1072 13.47 -0.81 54.12
N PRO A 1073 13.14 -0.11 53.01
CA PRO A 1073 11.77 0.29 52.72
C PRO A 1073 10.81 -0.90 52.58
N LEU A 1074 11.27 -2.04 52.02
CA LEU A 1074 10.48 -3.26 51.91
C LEU A 1074 10.23 -3.93 53.28
N ILE A 1075 11.14 -3.80 54.25
CA ILE A 1075 10.97 -4.34 55.61
C ILE A 1075 10.04 -3.43 56.44
N VAL A 1076 10.25 -2.11 56.37
CA VAL A 1076 9.61 -1.13 57.25
C VAL A 1076 8.24 -0.67 56.72
N CYS A 1077 8.08 -0.53 55.39
CA CYS A 1077 6.85 0.02 54.80
C CYS A 1077 5.95 -1.09 54.22
N ARG A 1078 4.93 -1.47 55.00
CA ARG A 1078 3.99 -2.56 54.67
C ARG A 1078 3.34 -2.42 53.28
N SER A 1079 3.03 -1.20 52.84
CA SER A 1079 2.42 -0.96 51.52
C SER A 1079 3.38 -1.19 50.35
N TRP A 1080 4.66 -0.87 50.52
CA TRP A 1080 5.69 -1.10 49.49
C TRP A 1080 6.06 -2.58 49.43
N ARG A 1081 6.15 -3.25 50.58
CA ARG A 1081 6.33 -4.71 50.66
C ARG A 1081 5.27 -5.45 49.86
N ILE A 1082 4.00 -5.10 50.06
CA ILE A 1082 2.88 -5.75 49.36
C ILE A 1082 2.95 -5.49 47.86
N LYS A 1083 3.19 -4.24 47.42
CA LYS A 1083 3.31 -3.94 45.98
C LYS A 1083 4.51 -4.63 45.33
N TYR A 1084 5.66 -4.67 46.00
CA TYR A 1084 6.87 -5.29 45.48
C TYR A 1084 6.78 -6.81 45.41
N PHE A 1085 6.29 -7.48 46.46
CA PHE A 1085 6.09 -8.93 46.39
C PHE A 1085 4.94 -9.32 45.45
N HIS A 1086 3.93 -8.46 45.26
CA HIS A 1086 2.93 -8.66 44.22
C HIS A 1086 3.52 -8.49 42.81
N PHE A 1087 4.40 -7.50 42.60
CA PHE A 1087 5.13 -7.34 41.34
C PHE A 1087 6.09 -8.51 41.06
N MET A 1088 6.86 -8.95 42.06
CA MET A 1088 7.75 -10.10 41.93
C MET A 1088 6.99 -11.42 41.77
N SER A 1089 5.81 -11.54 42.39
CA SER A 1089 4.89 -12.66 42.15
C SER A 1089 4.38 -12.64 40.71
N GLU A 1090 3.93 -11.50 40.19
CA GLU A 1090 3.51 -11.34 38.79
C GLU A 1090 4.66 -11.65 37.82
N LEU A 1091 5.88 -11.19 38.11
CA LEU A 1091 7.06 -11.47 37.31
C LEU A 1091 7.45 -12.96 37.38
N ALA A 1092 7.38 -13.57 38.57
CA ALA A 1092 7.63 -15.00 38.75
C ALA A 1092 6.56 -15.85 38.06
N TYR A 1093 5.30 -15.44 38.05
CA TYR A 1093 4.24 -16.07 37.25
C TYR A 1093 4.48 -15.85 35.76
N MET A 1094 4.93 -14.68 35.33
CA MET A 1094 5.28 -14.43 33.92
C MET A 1094 6.45 -15.31 33.46
N VAL A 1095 7.49 -15.45 34.29
CA VAL A 1095 8.67 -16.27 34.00
C VAL A 1095 8.35 -17.75 34.15
N TYR A 1096 7.52 -18.14 35.12
CA TYR A 1096 7.01 -19.51 35.27
C TYR A 1096 6.12 -19.88 34.09
N ASP A 1097 5.20 -19.02 33.65
CA ASP A 1097 4.38 -19.24 32.46
C ASP A 1097 5.24 -19.25 31.20
N PHE A 1098 6.25 -18.38 31.09
CA PHE A 1098 7.20 -18.39 29.98
C PHE A 1098 8.01 -19.70 29.94
N MET A 1099 8.55 -20.15 31.08
CA MET A 1099 9.31 -21.40 31.23
C MET A 1099 8.41 -22.64 31.09
N HIS A 1100 7.18 -22.62 31.60
CA HIS A 1100 6.22 -23.73 31.51
C HIS A 1100 5.69 -23.85 30.08
N MET A 1101 5.46 -22.74 29.38
CA MET A 1101 5.11 -22.71 27.96
C MET A 1101 6.25 -23.21 27.07
N TYR A 1102 7.52 -23.01 27.47
CA TYR A 1102 8.69 -23.45 26.72
C TYR A 1102 9.19 -24.87 27.06
N CYS A 1103 9.14 -25.29 28.32
CA CYS A 1103 9.73 -26.56 28.77
C CYS A 1103 8.73 -27.71 28.84
N PHE A 1104 7.43 -27.47 29.12
CA PHE A 1104 6.46 -28.56 29.24
C PHE A 1104 5.76 -28.95 27.93
N ASN A 1105 5.76 -28.06 26.91
CA ASN A 1105 5.33 -28.44 25.55
C ASN A 1105 6.32 -29.35 24.80
N LYS A 1106 7.43 -29.75 25.44
CA LYS A 1106 8.40 -30.70 24.87
C LYS A 1106 8.39 -32.10 25.49
N PHE A 1107 7.71 -32.33 26.62
CA PHE A 1107 7.52 -33.68 27.18
C PHE A 1107 6.16 -33.85 27.92
N SER A 1108 5.12 -34.10 27.12
CA SER A 1108 3.84 -34.79 27.46
C SER A 1108 2.87 -34.17 28.49
N LYS A 1109 1.68 -33.79 27.99
CA LYS A 1109 0.49 -33.20 28.67
C LYS A 1109 0.62 -31.72 29.06
#